data_AF-A0A928Y8R3-F1
#
_entry.id   AF-A0A928Y8R3-F1
#
_cell.length_a   1.000
_cell.length_b   1.000
_cell.length_c   1.000
_cell.angle_alpha   90.00
_cell.angle_beta   90.00
_cell.angle_gamma   90.00
#
_symmetry.space_group_name_H-M   'P 1'
#
loop_
_entity.id
_entity.type
_entity.pdbx_description
1 polymer ?
#
loop_
_entity_poly.entity_id
_entity_poly.type
_entity_poly.pdbx_seq_one_letter_code
_entity_poly.pdbx_strand_id
1 'polypeptide(L)'
;MRQKQFVIFILFLALVLALVACGGKESEPAATAVPATTAAANPAADFKNIKSDLLGVAIGYPGDWTARVDDAGGVQIASDAALLADDADTMFKGAMVAITSFEAEMLPMLDSSADATDPVSALNVFANLITQDDALTFTPSQAAAATTIKGKPAARMVMDVSGEEGKGKAYFAAILDGPRIVYILGAAEEGMSDFAATYDAMLGTLALTTPAAAAAPEVVAEAPTVAVEPTATTPPRPTLEPTPEPEPTAVPGPSYVDIDVDPGIYLYTSGDFIRDMTLHDGKVWIASLGGVLAWDAATGSVRKYTTQDGLPHVGIFGIEACPMPEMTLLAGTEAGLAAYDPASDSWYLADNIFKTQPVAGLLGTVGADIGELVCDAANNRLIMEHKGVTIVNLADSSTRNVPGSDLSWSGVRDLTLVGNQIWVSSGYRGYTVLDGEQVRPFSKNAGTFDADTIYHIAAAPNGDIWMAASEGLLQVRNNQVINTFNRDNTPGFSTPYHVAFDANGAMWVGFLSRLCQFDPASRECKTDFKALETPGMVTGEIAKILFDDAGHIYYHVFEGGWSYFDGEQWRHFQNNDLPMHAVQTVFDDAHGNIWLLGGSAYTFNNDLELKDGWEKFRDMGGDDIAADANGGIWLTTGRNLYHYDGFQIKRYQVADGLFDSYARAVAVMPDGRVWVGQENGVSIWDGQKFIILNSADNGWPEGRIQTLLADGDVLWAGTDKGLLRIENDQAELVLYQGVVGLPSYIIYALGKLPDGRLAVGTAAGLVYYDHAGRSLAAEPEVTAAITDIAVSPEGELIVTSASDAGGGLYIHDEDGWLYLTTADGLPTDRLRTVLVDSAGTLWIGGGYWGYGGGVMRFVP
;
A
#
# COMPACT_ATOMS: atom_id res chain seq x y z
N MET A 1 -13.59 50.01 7.24
CA MET A 1 -12.76 48.78 7.30
C MET A 1 -11.27 48.98 6.95
N ARG A 2 -10.85 50.08 6.31
CA ARG A 2 -9.41 50.33 6.00
C ARG A 2 -8.57 51.07 7.07
N GLN A 3 -9.12 51.39 8.24
CA GLN A 3 -8.37 52.09 9.32
C GLN A 3 -7.95 51.20 10.50
N LYS A 4 -8.49 49.98 10.65
CA LYS A 4 -8.08 49.05 11.72
C LYS A 4 -6.85 48.20 11.37
N GLN A 5 -6.60 47.93 10.09
CA GLN A 5 -5.42 47.17 9.64
C GLN A 5 -4.12 48.01 9.69
N PHE A 6 -4.20 49.34 9.57
CA PHE A 6 -3.03 50.22 9.61
C PHE A 6 -2.48 50.44 11.04
N VAL A 7 -3.33 50.33 12.06
CA VAL A 7 -2.92 50.45 13.47
C VAL A 7 -2.27 49.15 13.98
N ILE A 8 -2.71 48.00 13.50
CA ILE A 8 -2.12 46.69 13.84
C ILE A 8 -0.70 46.56 13.22
N PHE A 9 -0.50 47.08 11.99
CA PHE A 9 0.81 47.07 11.34
C PHE A 9 1.85 47.97 12.03
N ILE A 10 1.43 49.12 12.59
CA ILE A 10 2.32 50.03 13.33
C ILE A 10 2.68 49.47 14.73
N LEU A 11 1.77 48.73 15.37
CA LEU A 11 2.05 48.05 16.65
C LEU A 11 3.00 46.86 16.49
N PHE A 12 2.91 46.15 15.36
CA PHE A 12 3.82 45.04 15.05
C PHE A 12 5.24 45.52 14.73
N LEU A 13 5.38 46.64 14.01
CA LEU A 13 6.69 47.23 13.69
C LEU A 13 7.40 47.80 14.94
N ALA A 14 6.64 48.29 15.93
CA ALA A 14 7.19 48.78 17.20
C ALA A 14 7.70 47.66 18.13
N LEU A 15 7.13 46.45 18.03
CA LEU A 15 7.56 45.28 18.82
C LEU A 15 8.85 44.66 18.26
N VAL A 16 8.99 44.63 16.93
CA VAL A 16 10.19 44.10 16.24
C VAL A 16 11.41 45.01 16.44
N LEU A 17 11.23 46.33 16.51
CA LEU A 17 12.30 47.28 16.80
C LEU A 17 12.78 47.28 18.26
N ALA A 18 11.97 46.77 19.21
CA ALA A 18 12.36 46.64 20.62
C ALA A 18 13.22 45.39 20.90
N LEU A 19 13.07 44.33 20.09
CA LEU A 19 13.80 43.07 20.25
C LEU A 19 15.20 43.08 19.61
N VAL A 20 15.46 43.99 18.65
CA VAL A 20 16.76 44.12 17.98
C VAL A 20 17.75 45.02 18.76
N ALA A 21 17.30 45.73 19.79
CA ALA A 21 18.13 46.71 20.53
C ALA A 21 18.79 46.19 21.84
N CYS A 22 18.61 44.91 22.21
CA CYS A 22 19.23 44.33 23.41
C CYS A 22 20.02 43.06 23.08
N GLY A 23 21.00 43.19 22.17
CA GLY A 23 22.13 42.28 22.10
C GLY A 23 23.31 42.85 22.89
N GLY A 24 23.87 42.04 23.80
CA GLY A 24 25.26 42.18 24.21
C GLY A 24 25.51 42.13 25.71
N LYS A 25 26.02 40.98 26.20
CA LYS A 25 27.42 40.87 26.62
C LYS A 25 27.74 39.44 27.08
N GLU A 26 28.85 38.93 26.56
CA GLU A 26 29.58 37.75 27.02
C GLU A 26 30.02 37.89 28.48
N SER A 27 29.98 36.77 29.20
CA SER A 27 30.93 36.44 30.26
C SER A 27 30.87 34.94 30.59
N GLU A 28 31.93 34.19 30.30
CA GLU A 28 32.34 33.06 31.15
C GLU A 28 32.72 33.62 32.54
N PRO A 29 32.44 32.93 33.68
CA PRO A 29 33.37 31.87 34.11
C PRO A 29 32.81 30.78 35.07
N ALA A 30 33.71 29.82 35.31
CA ALA A 30 34.01 29.15 36.59
C ALA A 30 33.27 27.84 36.94
N ALA A 31 34.05 26.76 36.79
CA ALA A 31 33.94 25.53 37.55
C ALA A 31 33.81 25.82 39.06
N THR A 32 32.78 25.23 39.69
CA THR A 32 32.74 25.01 41.13
C THR A 32 32.31 23.58 41.42
N ALA A 33 33.25 22.84 42.01
CA ALA A 33 33.05 21.50 42.55
C ALA A 33 32.25 21.56 43.87
N VAL A 34 31.31 20.63 44.04
CA VAL A 34 30.62 20.32 45.31
C VAL A 34 30.45 18.78 45.38
N PRO A 35 30.60 18.15 46.57
CA PRO A 35 31.47 16.99 46.74
C PRO A 35 30.77 15.63 46.62
N ALA A 36 31.60 14.62 46.36
CA ALA A 36 31.26 13.21 46.50
C ALA A 36 30.84 12.88 47.94
N THR A 37 29.68 12.23 48.10
CA THR A 37 29.39 11.40 49.26
C THR A 37 28.77 10.08 48.83
N THR A 38 29.59 9.04 49.00
CA THR A 38 29.27 7.66 49.39
C THR A 38 28.41 6.82 48.46
N ALA A 39 29.14 6.06 47.63
CA ALA A 39 28.72 4.80 47.04
C ALA A 39 28.16 3.83 48.09
N ALA A 40 26.95 3.32 47.82
CA ALA A 40 26.55 1.99 48.25
C ALA A 40 26.85 1.03 47.09
N ALA A 41 27.78 0.13 47.33
CA ALA A 41 28.20 -0.89 46.38
C ALA A 41 27.05 -1.86 46.08
N ASN A 42 26.79 -2.09 44.79
CA ASN A 42 26.23 -3.34 44.29
C ASN A 42 26.75 -3.56 42.85
N PRO A 43 26.91 -4.82 42.43
CA PRO A 43 28.10 -5.30 41.75
C PRO A 43 28.19 -4.77 40.31
N ALA A 44 29.42 -4.57 39.84
CA ALA A 44 29.72 -4.33 38.45
C ALA A 44 29.11 -5.43 37.58
N ALA A 45 27.96 -5.14 36.97
CA ALA A 45 27.54 -5.84 35.77
C ALA A 45 28.50 -5.40 34.65
N ASP A 46 29.03 -6.37 33.94
CA ASP A 46 29.93 -6.14 32.81
C ASP A 46 29.10 -5.52 31.67
N PHE A 47 29.14 -4.18 31.51
CA PHE A 47 28.32 -3.40 30.57
C PHE A 47 28.71 -3.59 29.09
N LYS A 48 29.52 -4.59 28.76
CA LYS A 48 30.15 -4.74 27.44
C LYS A 48 29.32 -5.45 26.37
N ASN A 49 28.11 -5.91 26.68
CA ASN A 49 27.25 -6.69 25.77
C ASN A 49 25.76 -6.39 25.99
N ILE A 50 25.36 -5.11 25.97
CA ILE A 50 23.94 -4.76 25.94
C ILE A 50 23.49 -4.88 24.47
N LYS A 51 22.42 -5.63 24.22
CA LYS A 51 21.70 -5.62 22.93
C LYS A 51 20.49 -4.72 23.07
N SER A 52 20.30 -3.80 22.15
CA SER A 52 19.09 -2.98 22.07
C SER A 52 17.98 -3.79 21.40
N ASP A 53 16.78 -3.75 21.97
CA ASP A 53 15.56 -4.29 21.35
C ASP A 53 14.54 -3.14 21.31
N LEU A 54 13.86 -2.96 20.18
CA LEU A 54 12.65 -2.15 20.14
C LEU A 54 11.48 -3.05 20.56
N LEU A 55 10.77 -2.65 21.62
CA LEU A 55 9.58 -3.37 22.12
C LEU A 55 8.28 -2.57 21.85
N GLY A 56 8.32 -1.61 20.92
CA GLY A 56 7.13 -0.97 20.38
C GLY A 56 7.18 0.55 20.26
N VAL A 57 6.36 1.03 19.33
CA VAL A 57 6.18 2.42 18.92
C VAL A 57 4.75 2.81 19.31
N ALA A 58 4.55 3.99 19.91
CA ALA A 58 3.22 4.54 20.15
C ALA A 58 3.01 5.80 19.31
N ILE A 59 1.94 5.84 18.52
CA ILE A 59 1.55 7.00 17.72
C ILE A 59 0.08 7.22 18.01
N GLY A 60 -0.30 8.41 18.50
CA GLY A 60 -1.66 8.64 18.95
C GLY A 60 -2.39 9.69 18.12
N TYR A 61 -3.48 9.27 17.47
CA TYR A 61 -4.73 10.03 17.43
C TYR A 61 -5.58 9.64 18.66
N PRO A 62 -6.56 10.45 19.11
CA PRO A 62 -7.47 10.02 20.16
C PRO A 62 -8.37 8.91 19.59
N GLY A 63 -8.22 7.67 20.06
CA GLY A 63 -9.04 6.56 19.56
C GLY A 63 -8.67 5.19 20.13
N ASP A 64 -7.58 4.58 19.66
CA ASP A 64 -7.40 3.13 19.82
C ASP A 64 -5.99 2.75 20.30
N TRP A 65 -5.92 1.89 21.32
CA TRP A 65 -4.68 1.25 21.75
C TRP A 65 -4.92 -0.25 22.00
N THR A 66 -4.20 -1.14 21.31
CA THR A 66 -4.02 -2.53 21.77
C THR A 66 -2.56 -2.95 21.73
N ALA A 67 -2.03 -3.39 22.88
CA ALA A 67 -0.73 -4.04 22.99
C ALA A 67 -0.91 -5.55 22.82
N ARG A 68 -0.11 -6.20 21.96
CA ARG A 68 -0.01 -7.66 21.89
C ARG A 68 1.30 -8.13 22.53
N VAL A 69 1.27 -9.28 23.18
CA VAL A 69 2.47 -9.94 23.74
C VAL A 69 2.74 -11.18 22.90
N ASP A 70 3.96 -11.34 22.39
CA ASP A 70 4.38 -12.54 21.67
C ASP A 70 4.76 -13.68 22.63
N ASP A 71 4.93 -14.88 22.08
CA ASP A 71 5.26 -16.10 22.84
C ASP A 71 6.66 -16.07 23.49
N ALA A 72 7.49 -15.06 23.17
CA ALA A 72 8.80 -14.83 23.79
C ALA A 72 8.75 -13.79 24.93
N GLY A 73 7.57 -13.24 25.25
CA GLY A 73 7.39 -12.21 26.26
C GLY A 73 7.80 -10.80 25.80
N GLY A 74 7.97 -10.60 24.49
CA GLY A 74 8.07 -9.28 23.87
C GLY A 74 6.69 -8.66 23.75
N VAL A 75 6.55 -7.39 24.15
CA VAL A 75 5.36 -6.61 23.80
C VAL A 75 5.59 -6.08 22.38
N GLN A 76 4.71 -6.39 21.43
CA GLN A 76 4.60 -5.63 20.20
C GLN A 76 3.43 -4.65 20.36
N ILE A 77 3.75 -3.36 20.34
CA ILE A 77 2.73 -2.32 20.16
C ILE A 77 2.57 -2.19 18.64
N ALA A 78 1.59 -2.88 18.10
CA ALA A 78 1.18 -2.69 16.72
C ALA A 78 0.40 -1.37 16.66
N SER A 79 1.02 -0.31 16.15
CA SER A 79 0.26 0.56 15.26
C SER A 79 0.30 -0.14 13.91
N ASP A 80 -0.85 -0.44 13.32
CA ASP A 80 -0.91 -0.79 11.91
C ASP A 80 -0.38 0.40 11.11
N ALA A 81 0.93 0.41 10.88
CA ALA A 81 1.62 1.41 10.07
C ALA A 81 1.03 1.47 8.67
N ALA A 82 0.46 0.34 8.20
CA ALA A 82 -0.22 0.22 6.92
C ALA A 82 -1.68 0.72 6.93
N LEU A 83 -2.39 0.71 8.06
CA LEU A 83 -3.79 1.20 8.14
C LEU A 83 -3.92 2.67 8.56
N LEU A 84 -2.87 3.27 9.13
CA LEU A 84 -2.85 4.69 9.52
C LEU A 84 -2.24 5.62 8.45
N ALA A 85 -1.71 5.07 7.36
CA ALA A 85 -1.07 5.83 6.29
C ALA A 85 -2.05 6.68 5.46
N ASP A 86 -3.34 6.34 5.48
CA ASP A 86 -4.35 6.90 4.57
C ASP A 86 -4.92 8.25 5.03
N ASP A 87 -4.85 8.61 6.33
CA ASP A 87 -5.40 9.87 6.86
C ASP A 87 -4.41 10.68 7.73
N ALA A 88 -3.13 10.30 7.75
CA ALA A 88 -2.10 11.04 8.49
C ALA A 88 -1.54 12.22 7.67
N ASP A 89 -1.49 13.42 8.28
CA ASP A 89 -0.87 14.62 7.71
C ASP A 89 0.63 14.39 7.39
N THR A 90 1.23 15.16 6.49
CA THR A 90 2.60 14.88 5.97
C THR A 90 3.66 14.87 7.09
N MET A 91 3.41 15.59 8.20
CA MET A 91 4.23 15.57 9.40
C MET A 91 4.26 14.19 10.10
N PHE A 92 3.13 13.47 10.15
CA PHE A 92 3.06 12.12 10.72
C PHE A 92 3.72 11.08 9.80
N LYS A 93 3.63 11.26 8.48
CA LYS A 93 4.39 10.44 7.53
C LYS A 93 5.90 10.58 7.73
N GLY A 94 6.40 11.79 8.00
CA GLY A 94 7.81 12.02 8.35
C GLY A 94 8.24 11.33 9.64
N ALA A 95 7.41 11.37 10.69
CA ALA A 95 7.69 10.65 11.94
C ALA A 95 7.63 9.11 11.76
N MET A 96 6.70 8.61 10.94
CA MET A 96 6.60 7.21 10.55
C MET A 96 7.83 6.71 9.77
N VAL A 97 8.39 7.55 8.90
CA VAL A 97 9.64 7.27 8.18
C VAL A 97 10.83 7.17 9.14
N ALA A 98 10.93 8.08 10.12
CA ALA A 98 11.96 7.99 11.17
C ALA A 98 11.83 6.70 11.99
N ILE A 99 10.60 6.24 12.24
CA ILE A 99 10.27 5.05 13.02
C ILE A 99 10.55 3.76 12.23
N THR A 100 10.16 3.68 10.95
CA THR A 100 10.45 2.53 10.08
C THR A 100 11.95 2.37 9.82
N SER A 101 12.70 3.49 9.83
CA SER A 101 14.17 3.51 9.76
C SER A 101 14.85 3.15 11.10
N PHE A 102 14.11 3.20 12.23
CA PHE A 102 14.67 3.00 13.57
C PHE A 102 15.14 1.56 13.81
N GLU A 103 14.33 0.57 13.42
CA GLU A 103 14.69 -0.85 13.57
C GLU A 103 15.78 -1.30 12.59
N ALA A 104 15.69 -0.85 11.34
CA ALA A 104 16.57 -1.32 10.27
C ALA A 104 17.96 -0.66 10.26
N GLU A 105 18.06 0.62 10.64
CA GLU A 105 19.28 1.42 10.45
C GLU A 105 19.85 1.98 11.76
N MET A 106 19.01 2.50 12.66
CA MET A 106 19.49 3.18 13.88
C MET A 106 19.82 2.23 15.04
N LEU A 107 19.08 1.13 15.19
CA LEU A 107 19.29 0.12 16.23
C LEU A 107 20.70 -0.51 16.17
N PRO A 108 21.21 -0.95 15.00
CA PRO A 108 22.60 -1.40 14.87
C PRO A 108 23.65 -0.32 15.21
N MET A 109 23.35 0.95 14.93
CA MET A 109 24.23 2.08 15.24
C MET A 109 24.29 2.36 16.75
N LEU A 110 23.15 2.26 17.44
CA LEU A 110 23.05 2.33 18.90
C LEU A 110 23.81 1.19 19.58
N ASP A 111 23.68 -0.04 19.07
CA ASP A 111 24.42 -1.21 19.56
C ASP A 111 25.94 -1.11 19.34
N SER A 112 26.36 -0.38 18.30
CA SER A 112 27.77 -0.11 18.01
C SER A 112 28.36 1.09 18.77
N SER A 113 27.51 1.90 19.41
CA SER A 113 27.91 3.10 20.13
C SER A 113 28.48 2.75 21.50
N ALA A 114 29.76 3.08 21.73
CA ALA A 114 30.42 2.89 23.01
C ALA A 114 29.84 3.75 24.16
N ASP A 115 28.97 4.70 23.82
CA ASP A 115 28.44 5.70 24.74
C ASP A 115 27.09 5.33 25.36
N ALA A 116 26.36 4.32 24.86
CA ALA A 116 25.03 3.94 25.35
C ALA A 116 25.08 2.94 26.53
N THR A 117 25.69 3.34 27.66
CA THR A 117 25.87 2.47 28.84
C THR A 117 24.74 2.52 29.88
N ASP A 118 23.85 3.50 29.75
CA ASP A 118 22.70 3.73 30.63
C ASP A 118 21.53 4.40 29.86
N PRO A 119 20.28 4.38 30.38
CA PRO A 119 19.13 4.94 29.67
C PRO A 119 19.25 6.40 29.24
N VAL A 120 19.96 7.25 30.01
CA VAL A 120 20.12 8.68 29.68
C VAL A 120 21.09 8.82 28.51
N SER A 121 22.21 8.11 28.56
CA SER A 121 23.19 8.09 27.47
C SER A 121 22.61 7.51 26.17
N ALA A 122 21.80 6.45 26.28
CA ALA A 122 21.06 5.85 25.17
C ALA A 122 20.10 6.84 24.48
N LEU A 123 19.34 7.62 25.26
CA LEU A 123 18.47 8.66 24.69
C LEU A 123 19.25 9.82 24.06
N ASN A 124 20.42 10.17 24.60
CA ASN A 124 21.24 11.24 24.03
C ASN A 124 21.90 10.81 22.70
N VAL A 125 22.36 9.57 22.58
CA VAL A 125 22.86 9.03 21.30
C VAL A 125 21.73 8.97 20.28
N PHE A 126 20.57 8.46 20.69
CA PHE A 126 19.37 8.43 19.86
C PHE A 126 18.94 9.83 19.39
N ALA A 127 18.93 10.81 20.30
CA ALA A 127 18.62 12.20 19.98
C ALA A 127 19.53 12.76 18.88
N ASN A 128 20.82 12.46 18.93
CA ASN A 128 21.78 12.93 17.93
C ASN A 128 21.59 12.24 16.57
N LEU A 129 21.07 11.01 16.53
CA LEU A 129 20.78 10.27 15.31
C LEU A 129 19.48 10.78 14.66
N ILE A 130 18.41 10.98 15.44
CA ILE A 130 17.12 11.43 14.90
C ILE A 130 17.14 12.92 14.49
N THR A 131 18.02 13.73 15.08
CA THR A 131 18.25 15.12 14.61
C THR A 131 18.95 15.20 13.25
N GLN A 132 19.35 14.07 12.66
CA GLN A 132 19.90 13.98 11.30
C GLN A 132 18.86 13.55 10.25
N ASP A 133 17.58 13.45 10.64
CA ASP A 133 16.46 13.25 9.71
C ASP A 133 15.92 14.60 9.21
N ASP A 134 15.72 14.70 7.90
CA ASP A 134 15.57 15.98 7.21
C ASP A 134 14.12 16.28 6.76
N ALA A 135 13.17 15.39 7.07
CA ALA A 135 11.74 15.70 6.89
C ALA A 135 11.17 16.56 8.03
N LEU A 136 11.79 16.50 9.22
CA LEU A 136 11.33 17.15 10.45
C LEU A 136 12.51 17.65 11.27
N THR A 137 12.48 18.90 11.71
CA THR A 137 13.45 19.43 12.66
C THR A 137 13.06 19.01 14.08
N PHE A 138 13.88 18.17 14.71
CA PHE A 138 13.78 17.82 16.13
C PHE A 138 14.66 18.75 16.96
N THR A 139 14.08 19.39 17.97
CA THR A 139 14.82 20.25 18.91
C THR A 139 14.55 19.81 20.34
N PRO A 140 15.58 19.50 21.15
CA PRO A 140 15.37 19.12 22.55
C PRO A 140 14.65 20.24 23.32
N SER A 141 13.41 19.98 23.73
CA SER A 141 12.65 20.90 24.60
C SER A 141 12.92 20.62 26.07
N GLN A 142 13.31 19.37 26.38
CA GLN A 142 13.87 18.95 27.67
C GLN A 142 15.02 17.97 27.44
N ALA A 143 16.11 18.13 28.18
CA ALA A 143 17.22 17.17 28.15
C ALA A 143 16.79 15.80 28.72
N ALA A 144 17.44 14.73 28.29
CA ALA A 144 17.18 13.39 28.81
C ALA A 144 17.38 13.36 30.34
N ALA A 145 16.32 13.03 31.08
CA ALA A 145 16.31 13.01 32.53
C ALA A 145 16.13 11.58 33.04
N ALA A 146 16.99 11.18 33.98
CA ALA A 146 16.87 9.89 34.65
C ALA A 146 15.56 9.81 35.46
N THR A 147 14.90 8.67 35.37
CA THR A 147 13.64 8.39 36.06
C THR A 147 13.54 6.89 36.37
N THR A 148 12.37 6.45 36.82
CA THR A 148 12.06 5.05 37.04
C THR A 148 10.69 4.75 36.44
N ILE A 149 10.62 3.74 35.57
CA ILE A 149 9.36 3.25 34.98
C ILE A 149 9.18 1.82 35.46
N LYS A 150 8.06 1.52 36.14
CA LYS A 150 7.78 0.20 36.73
C LYS A 150 8.91 -0.37 37.61
N GLY A 151 9.61 0.50 38.34
CA GLY A 151 10.71 0.11 39.23
C GLY A 151 12.05 -0.17 38.54
N LYS A 152 12.14 -0.02 37.20
CA LYS A 152 13.39 -0.18 36.44
C LYS A 152 14.06 1.17 36.14
N PRO A 153 15.40 1.24 36.09
CA PRO A 153 16.12 2.44 35.67
C PRO A 153 15.66 2.85 34.27
N ALA A 154 15.29 4.11 34.11
CA ALA A 154 14.80 4.64 32.85
C ALA A 154 15.26 6.07 32.64
N ALA A 155 15.11 6.58 31.42
CA ALA A 155 15.26 7.99 31.10
C ALA A 155 14.10 8.44 30.22
N ARG A 156 13.81 9.73 30.25
CA ARG A 156 12.80 10.36 29.42
C ARG A 156 13.34 11.61 28.75
N MET A 157 12.88 11.86 27.54
CA MET A 157 13.22 13.06 26.77
C MET A 157 11.98 13.54 26.01
N VAL A 158 11.88 14.85 25.83
CA VAL A 158 10.85 15.46 24.97
C VAL A 158 11.55 16.38 23.99
N MET A 159 11.17 16.29 22.73
CA MET A 159 11.64 17.15 21.66
C MET A 159 10.47 17.90 21.05
N ASP A 160 10.68 19.17 20.75
CA ASP A 160 9.80 19.90 19.85
C ASP A 160 10.12 19.49 18.41
N VAL A 161 9.07 19.24 17.63
CA VAL A 161 9.16 18.81 16.23
C VAL A 161 8.57 19.90 15.36
N SER A 162 9.25 20.24 14.26
CA SER A 162 8.74 21.23 13.29
C SER A 162 9.03 20.81 11.86
N GLY A 163 8.05 21.00 10.95
CA GLY A 163 8.15 20.70 9.52
C GLY A 163 7.39 21.73 8.68
N GLU A 164 7.33 21.53 7.36
CA GLU A 164 6.69 22.51 6.44
C GLU A 164 5.18 22.68 6.67
N GLU A 165 4.49 21.66 7.20
CA GLU A 165 3.03 21.66 7.39
C GLU A 165 2.58 21.89 8.85
N GLY A 166 3.49 21.87 9.84
CA GLY A 166 3.08 22.00 11.25
C GLY A 166 4.17 21.94 12.30
N LYS A 167 3.75 22.03 13.57
CA LYS A 167 4.58 21.92 14.78
C LYS A 167 3.96 20.91 15.74
N GLY A 168 4.80 20.26 16.56
CA GLY A 168 4.39 19.20 17.47
C GLY A 168 5.44 18.87 18.53
N LYS A 169 5.21 17.78 19.26
CA LYS A 169 6.10 17.24 20.28
C LYS A 169 6.30 15.74 20.12
N ALA A 170 7.55 15.30 20.22
CA ALA A 170 7.91 13.91 20.33
C ALA A 170 8.38 13.58 21.75
N TYR A 171 7.95 12.43 22.24
CA TYR A 171 8.18 11.92 23.58
C TYR A 171 8.97 10.61 23.48
N PHE A 172 10.02 10.50 24.28
CA PHE A 172 10.95 9.38 24.23
C PHE A 172 11.15 8.82 25.62
N ALA A 173 11.18 7.50 25.75
CA ALA A 173 11.63 6.81 26.95
C ALA A 173 12.60 5.68 26.59
N ALA A 174 13.64 5.52 27.40
CA ALA A 174 14.52 4.35 27.37
C ALA A 174 14.45 3.67 28.74
N ILE A 175 14.28 2.35 28.76
CA ILE A 175 14.12 1.55 29.97
C ILE A 175 15.15 0.45 29.97
N LEU A 176 15.95 0.34 31.03
CA LEU A 176 16.88 -0.77 31.20
C LEU A 176 16.12 -1.99 31.71
N ASP A 177 15.94 -3.00 30.86
CA ASP A 177 15.33 -4.28 31.19
C ASP A 177 16.32 -5.44 31.01
N GLY A 178 16.92 -5.89 32.13
CA GLY A 178 17.93 -6.95 32.11
C GLY A 178 19.18 -6.53 31.31
N PRO A 179 19.67 -7.34 30.36
CA PRO A 179 20.81 -6.99 29.50
C PRO A 179 20.41 -6.15 28.27
N ARG A 180 19.24 -5.49 28.28
CA ARG A 180 18.69 -4.78 27.13
C ARG A 180 18.19 -3.38 27.52
N ILE A 181 18.26 -2.45 26.59
CA ILE A 181 17.57 -1.16 26.67
C ILE A 181 16.37 -1.22 25.73
N VAL A 182 15.19 -0.94 26.28
CA VAL A 182 13.92 -0.85 25.56
C VAL A 182 13.60 0.60 25.30
N TYR A 183 13.38 0.95 24.02
CA TYR A 183 12.98 2.29 23.60
C TYR A 183 11.48 2.36 23.36
N ILE A 184 10.88 3.48 23.74
CA ILE A 184 9.46 3.80 23.54
C ILE A 184 9.36 5.22 22.99
N LEU A 185 8.58 5.36 21.92
CA LEU A 185 8.47 6.55 21.09
C LEU A 185 7.01 7.02 21.08
N GLY A 186 6.79 8.34 21.13
CA GLY A 186 5.49 9.00 21.07
C GLY A 186 5.55 10.30 20.27
N ALA A 187 4.53 10.67 19.51
CA ALA A 187 4.46 11.96 18.82
C ALA A 187 3.04 12.56 18.84
N ALA A 188 2.94 13.89 18.91
CA ALA A 188 1.68 14.64 18.94
C ALA A 188 1.81 16.03 18.31
N GLU A 189 0.72 16.56 17.73
CA GLU A 189 0.67 17.91 17.18
C GLU A 189 0.50 19.02 18.23
N GLU A 190 0.90 20.24 17.87
CA GLU A 190 0.73 21.43 18.69
C GLU A 190 -0.76 21.78 18.84
N GLY A 191 -1.31 21.58 20.06
CA GLY A 191 -2.73 21.82 20.36
C GLY A 191 -3.42 20.64 21.06
N MET A 192 -2.82 19.45 21.03
CA MET A 192 -3.31 18.29 21.78
C MET A 192 -2.91 18.39 23.27
N SER A 193 -3.84 18.87 24.11
CA SER A 193 -3.56 19.11 25.54
C SER A 193 -3.34 17.84 26.36
N ASP A 194 -3.84 16.69 25.90
CA ASP A 194 -3.98 15.48 26.74
C ASP A 194 -2.98 14.38 26.39
N PHE A 195 -2.21 14.51 25.30
CA PHE A 195 -1.31 13.44 24.83
C PHE A 195 -0.20 13.08 25.84
N ALA A 196 0.39 14.07 26.51
CA ALA A 196 1.44 13.81 27.50
C ALA A 196 0.94 12.92 28.66
N ALA A 197 -0.30 13.11 29.10
CA ALA A 197 -0.92 12.29 30.14
C ALA A 197 -1.22 10.87 29.64
N THR A 198 -1.62 10.73 28.37
CA THR A 198 -1.85 9.44 27.71
C THR A 198 -0.54 8.64 27.55
N TYR A 199 0.53 9.30 27.08
CA TYR A 199 1.86 8.70 26.99
C TYR A 199 2.36 8.23 28.37
N ASP A 200 2.11 9.01 29.42
CA ASP A 200 2.43 8.61 30.79
C ASP A 200 1.61 7.42 31.29
N ALA A 201 0.32 7.36 30.96
CA ALA A 201 -0.54 6.23 31.30
C ALA A 201 -0.07 4.94 30.61
N MET A 202 0.36 5.03 29.35
CA MET A 202 0.91 3.92 28.57
C MET A 202 2.22 3.38 29.17
N LEU A 203 3.16 4.24 29.56
CA LEU A 203 4.35 3.80 30.30
C LEU A 203 3.98 3.05 31.60
N GLY A 204 2.82 3.38 32.15
CA GLY A 204 2.21 2.73 33.31
C GLY A 204 1.56 1.36 33.05
N THR A 205 1.37 0.91 31.82
CA THR A 205 0.74 -0.39 31.49
C THR A 205 1.71 -1.45 30.97
N LEU A 206 2.98 -1.08 30.72
CA LEU A 206 4.02 -1.99 30.21
C LEU A 206 4.24 -3.22 31.10
N ALA A 207 4.26 -4.39 30.47
CA ALA A 207 4.71 -5.64 31.07
C ALA A 207 6.23 -5.79 30.82
N LEU A 208 7.05 -5.58 31.86
CA LEU A 208 8.50 -5.73 31.80
C LEU A 208 8.91 -7.04 32.48
N THR A 209 9.79 -7.83 31.86
CA THR A 209 10.01 -9.23 32.27
C THR A 209 10.64 -9.38 33.67
N THR A 210 10.37 -10.54 34.29
CA THR A 210 11.25 -11.21 35.26
C THR A 210 11.80 -12.47 34.58
N PRO A 211 13.13 -12.69 34.52
CA PRO A 211 13.67 -13.84 33.82
C PRO A 211 13.48 -15.11 34.67
N ALA A 212 12.69 -16.06 34.17
CA ALA A 212 12.74 -17.44 34.64
C ALA A 212 13.59 -18.26 33.67
N ALA A 213 14.66 -18.86 34.19
CA ALA A 213 15.65 -19.62 33.45
C ALA A 213 15.02 -20.80 32.68
N ALA A 214 15.25 -20.84 31.36
CA ALA A 214 15.00 -22.01 30.54
C ALA A 214 15.99 -23.13 30.96
N ALA A 215 15.49 -24.17 31.61
CA ALA A 215 16.20 -25.43 31.76
C ALA A 215 16.00 -26.27 30.49
N ALA A 216 17.11 -26.74 29.91
CA ALA A 216 17.16 -27.59 28.72
C ALA A 216 16.39 -28.92 28.94
N PRO A 217 15.76 -29.49 27.89
CA PRO A 217 15.18 -30.82 28.00
C PRO A 217 16.29 -31.88 27.94
N GLU A 218 16.33 -32.73 28.96
CA GLU A 218 17.14 -33.96 28.99
C GLU A 218 16.60 -35.01 28.01
N VAL A 219 17.53 -35.64 27.32
CA VAL A 219 17.38 -36.81 26.47
C VAL A 219 16.89 -38.01 27.28
N VAL A 220 15.79 -38.66 26.87
CA VAL A 220 15.44 -40.01 27.35
C VAL A 220 15.15 -40.95 26.17
N ALA A 221 15.82 -42.10 26.27
CA ALA A 221 16.01 -43.22 25.37
C ALA A 221 14.80 -43.88 24.69
N GLU A 222 15.10 -44.49 23.53
CA GLU A 222 14.31 -45.48 22.80
C GLU A 222 14.00 -46.77 23.59
N ALA A 223 12.86 -47.40 23.23
CA ALA A 223 12.67 -48.82 22.81
C ALA A 223 11.32 -49.42 23.29
N PRO A 224 10.78 -50.51 22.70
CA PRO A 224 10.92 -51.05 21.34
C PRO A 224 9.57 -51.30 20.62
N THR A 225 9.67 -51.56 19.32
CA THR A 225 8.63 -52.05 18.43
C THR A 225 8.22 -53.50 18.73
N VAL A 226 6.92 -53.81 18.62
CA VAL A 226 6.39 -55.18 18.56
C VAL A 226 5.53 -55.33 17.31
N ALA A 227 5.98 -56.20 16.41
CA ALA A 227 5.25 -56.65 15.23
C ALA A 227 4.22 -57.71 15.63
N VAL A 228 3.04 -57.67 14.98
CA VAL A 228 2.11 -58.82 14.94
C VAL A 228 1.58 -58.95 13.51
N GLU A 229 1.80 -60.15 12.94
CA GLU A 229 1.38 -60.61 11.61
C GLU A 229 -0.14 -60.85 11.49
N PRO A 230 -0.68 -60.96 10.25
CA PRO A 230 -2.12 -61.12 10.00
C PRO A 230 -2.54 -62.61 9.86
N THR A 231 -3.70 -62.98 10.40
CA THR A 231 -4.35 -64.27 10.08
C THR A 231 -5.87 -64.17 9.92
N ALA A 232 -6.30 -64.26 8.66
CA ALA A 232 -7.31 -65.15 8.06
C ALA A 232 -8.74 -65.36 8.66
N THR A 233 -9.71 -64.96 7.81
CA THR A 233 -10.90 -65.71 7.29
C THR A 233 -12.08 -66.10 8.18
N THR A 234 -13.28 -65.65 7.77
CA THR A 234 -14.58 -66.32 8.01
C THR A 234 -15.53 -66.20 6.79
N PRO A 235 -16.44 -67.17 6.56
CA PRO A 235 -17.13 -67.42 5.28
C PRO A 235 -18.53 -66.76 5.16
N PRO A 236 -19.21 -66.80 3.99
CA PRO A 236 -20.19 -65.80 3.57
C PRO A 236 -21.65 -66.10 3.95
N ARG A 237 -22.51 -65.07 3.92
CA ARG A 237 -23.98 -65.17 4.00
C ARG A 237 -24.67 -64.07 3.18
N PRO A 238 -25.95 -64.21 2.82
CA PRO A 238 -26.44 -64.28 1.44
C PRO A 238 -26.93 -62.93 0.90
N THR A 239 -26.79 -62.75 -0.41
CA THR A 239 -27.38 -61.66 -1.19
C THR A 239 -28.90 -61.69 -1.14
N LEU A 240 -29.50 -60.63 -0.60
CA LEU A 240 -30.89 -60.24 -0.83
C LEU A 240 -30.89 -59.18 -1.93
N GLU A 241 -31.60 -59.44 -3.03
CA GLU A 241 -31.86 -58.45 -4.08
C GLU A 241 -32.71 -57.31 -3.50
N PRO A 242 -32.38 -56.03 -3.75
CA PRO A 242 -33.24 -54.92 -3.38
C PRO A 242 -34.41 -54.81 -4.38
N THR A 243 -35.62 -54.77 -3.85
CA THR A 243 -36.83 -54.30 -4.53
C THR A 243 -36.64 -52.86 -5.04
N PRO A 244 -37.15 -52.50 -6.22
CA PRO A 244 -37.01 -51.15 -6.77
C PRO A 244 -37.81 -50.15 -5.92
N GLU A 245 -37.10 -49.16 -5.38
CA GLU A 245 -37.65 -47.97 -4.73
C GLU A 245 -38.15 -47.00 -5.83
N PRO A 246 -39.30 -46.32 -5.65
CA PRO A 246 -39.81 -45.39 -6.66
C PRO A 246 -38.83 -44.22 -6.84
N GLU A 247 -38.52 -43.89 -8.09
CA GLU A 247 -37.65 -42.76 -8.44
C GLU A 247 -38.07 -41.47 -7.73
N PRO A 248 -37.14 -40.72 -7.12
CA PRO A 248 -37.45 -39.40 -6.61
C PRO A 248 -37.84 -38.53 -7.81
N THR A 249 -39.03 -37.94 -7.75
CA THR A 249 -39.44 -36.89 -8.68
C THR A 249 -38.38 -35.81 -8.69
N ALA A 250 -37.71 -35.63 -9.82
CA ALA A 250 -36.75 -34.57 -10.06
C ALA A 250 -37.40 -33.23 -9.64
N VAL A 251 -36.83 -32.63 -8.60
CA VAL A 251 -37.04 -31.22 -8.31
C VAL A 251 -36.44 -30.47 -9.49
N PRO A 252 -37.14 -29.50 -10.13
CA PRO A 252 -36.51 -28.68 -11.14
C PRO A 252 -35.30 -27.99 -10.50
N GLY A 253 -34.11 -28.14 -11.09
CA GLY A 253 -32.95 -27.35 -10.70
C GLY A 253 -33.26 -25.85 -10.78
N PRO A 254 -32.49 -25.00 -10.09
CA PRO A 254 -32.68 -23.56 -10.17
C PRO A 254 -32.68 -23.13 -11.64
N SER A 255 -33.70 -22.36 -12.02
CA SER A 255 -33.74 -21.74 -13.35
C SER A 255 -32.75 -20.57 -13.31
N TYR A 256 -31.50 -20.83 -13.71
CA TYR A 256 -30.53 -19.77 -13.98
C TYR A 256 -31.13 -18.83 -15.04
N VAL A 257 -30.90 -17.53 -14.87
CA VAL A 257 -31.20 -16.55 -15.94
C VAL A 257 -30.27 -16.89 -17.11
N ASP A 258 -30.80 -17.06 -18.32
CA ASP A 258 -29.97 -17.26 -19.52
C ASP A 258 -29.01 -16.07 -19.65
N ILE A 259 -27.71 -16.32 -19.45
CA ILE A 259 -26.66 -15.36 -19.76
C ILE A 259 -26.34 -15.53 -21.25
N ASP A 260 -26.42 -14.45 -22.04
CA ASP A 260 -26.04 -14.42 -23.47
C ASP A 260 -24.52 -14.22 -23.64
N VAL A 261 -23.72 -14.92 -22.81
CA VAL A 261 -22.25 -14.87 -22.83
C VAL A 261 -21.74 -16.31 -22.92
N ASP A 262 -20.83 -16.56 -23.86
CA ASP A 262 -20.25 -17.89 -24.04
C ASP A 262 -19.49 -18.34 -22.77
N PRO A 263 -19.53 -19.63 -22.39
CA PRO A 263 -18.73 -20.16 -21.31
C PRO A 263 -17.24 -19.85 -21.47
N GLY A 264 -16.57 -19.47 -20.38
CA GLY A 264 -15.15 -19.12 -20.43
C GLY A 264 -14.66 -18.24 -19.30
N ILE A 265 -13.36 -17.90 -19.37
CA ILE A 265 -12.68 -16.99 -18.44
C ILE A 265 -12.46 -15.66 -19.15
N TYR A 266 -13.02 -14.61 -18.58
CA TYR A 266 -12.92 -13.25 -19.08
C TYR A 266 -12.16 -12.39 -18.08
N LEU A 267 -11.24 -11.57 -18.57
CA LEU A 267 -10.42 -10.71 -17.75
C LEU A 267 -10.62 -9.25 -18.12
N TYR A 268 -10.95 -8.43 -17.11
CA TYR A 268 -11.28 -7.02 -17.26
C TYR A 268 -10.33 -6.21 -16.40
N THR A 269 -9.51 -5.38 -17.04
CA THR A 269 -8.49 -4.56 -16.38
C THR A 269 -8.43 -3.19 -17.06
N SER A 270 -7.84 -2.18 -16.42
CA SER A 270 -7.77 -0.84 -17.01
C SER A 270 -6.46 -0.59 -17.75
N GLY A 271 -6.53 -0.16 -19.01
CA GLY A 271 -5.36 0.27 -19.78
C GLY A 271 -4.97 1.73 -19.57
N ASP A 272 -5.78 2.51 -18.85
CA ASP A 272 -5.65 3.96 -18.77
C ASP A 272 -4.78 4.45 -17.61
N PHE A 273 -4.49 3.57 -16.64
CA PHE A 273 -3.56 3.83 -15.54
C PHE A 273 -2.12 3.60 -15.98
N ILE A 274 -1.62 4.49 -16.84
CA ILE A 274 -0.33 4.36 -17.50
C ILE A 274 0.81 4.78 -16.57
N ARG A 275 1.84 3.93 -16.50
CA ARG A 275 3.07 4.14 -15.73
C ARG A 275 4.25 4.51 -16.61
N ASP A 276 4.35 3.91 -17.78
CA ASP A 276 5.47 4.14 -18.70
C ASP A 276 5.06 3.84 -20.16
N MET A 277 5.87 4.30 -21.12
CA MET A 277 5.75 3.97 -22.54
C MET A 277 7.10 3.93 -23.26
N THR A 278 7.15 3.16 -24.35
CA THR A 278 8.31 3.12 -25.26
C THR A 278 7.86 2.92 -26.71
N LEU A 279 8.73 3.26 -27.66
CA LEU A 279 8.50 3.03 -29.09
C LEU A 279 9.32 1.83 -29.56
N HIS A 280 8.67 0.85 -30.18
CA HIS A 280 9.34 -0.31 -30.73
C HIS A 280 8.57 -0.91 -31.92
N ASP A 281 9.28 -1.18 -33.01
CA ASP A 281 8.75 -1.80 -34.24
C ASP A 281 7.48 -1.10 -34.79
N GLY A 282 7.51 0.25 -34.84
CA GLY A 282 6.39 1.05 -35.34
C GLY A 282 5.16 1.09 -34.43
N LYS A 283 5.26 0.56 -33.20
CA LYS A 283 4.21 0.56 -32.20
C LYS A 283 4.59 1.39 -30.98
N VAL A 284 3.57 1.98 -30.35
CA VAL A 284 3.67 2.52 -28.99
C VAL A 284 3.33 1.39 -28.03
N TRP A 285 4.29 1.03 -27.19
CA TRP A 285 4.12 0.05 -26.13
C TRP A 285 3.94 0.79 -24.81
N ILE A 286 2.91 0.41 -24.05
CA ILE A 286 2.43 1.15 -22.89
C ILE A 286 2.37 0.20 -21.70
N ALA A 287 3.06 0.54 -20.63
CA ALA A 287 2.94 -0.08 -19.33
C ALA A 287 1.76 0.53 -18.57
N SER A 288 0.83 -0.30 -18.12
CA SER A 288 -0.32 0.13 -17.32
C SER A 288 -0.54 -0.77 -16.11
N LEU A 289 -1.36 -0.33 -15.16
CA LEU A 289 -1.81 -1.16 -14.04
C LEU A 289 -2.83 -2.25 -14.43
N GLY A 290 -3.14 -2.40 -15.73
CA GLY A 290 -4.00 -3.47 -16.24
C GLY A 290 -3.41 -4.27 -17.39
N GLY A 291 -2.08 -4.22 -17.58
CA GLY A 291 -1.33 -4.99 -18.55
C GLY A 291 -0.48 -4.12 -19.47
N VAL A 292 0.00 -4.73 -20.55
CA VAL A 292 0.75 -4.01 -21.60
C VAL A 292 -0.17 -3.73 -22.77
N LEU A 293 -0.16 -2.50 -23.30
CA LEU A 293 -0.85 -2.18 -24.55
C LEU A 293 0.17 -1.97 -25.67
N ALA A 294 -0.10 -2.51 -26.84
CA ALA A 294 0.62 -2.24 -28.07
C ALA A 294 -0.32 -1.56 -29.07
N TRP A 295 -0.09 -0.28 -29.32
CA TRP A 295 -0.81 0.48 -30.34
C TRP A 295 0.02 0.60 -31.60
N ASP A 296 -0.52 0.14 -32.72
CA ASP A 296 0.11 0.22 -34.02
C ASP A 296 -0.20 1.58 -34.67
N ALA A 297 0.85 2.39 -34.86
CA ALA A 297 0.70 3.75 -35.36
C ALA A 297 0.21 3.82 -36.82
N ALA A 298 0.46 2.78 -37.61
CA ALA A 298 0.11 2.74 -39.02
C ALA A 298 -1.37 2.33 -39.24
N THR A 299 -1.87 1.41 -38.42
CA THR A 299 -3.23 0.86 -38.57
C THR A 299 -4.23 1.44 -37.57
N GLY A 300 -3.75 1.99 -36.45
CA GLY A 300 -4.55 2.45 -35.33
C GLY A 300 -5.07 1.31 -34.43
N SER A 301 -4.68 0.05 -34.67
CA SER A 301 -5.12 -1.08 -33.85
C SER A 301 -4.44 -1.11 -32.49
N VAL A 302 -5.16 -1.53 -31.46
CA VAL A 302 -4.63 -1.79 -30.12
C VAL A 302 -4.69 -3.29 -29.84
N ARG A 303 -3.60 -3.85 -29.32
CA ARG A 303 -3.58 -5.15 -28.65
C ARG A 303 -3.25 -4.95 -27.18
N LYS A 304 -3.99 -5.61 -26.29
CA LYS A 304 -3.74 -5.62 -24.86
C LYS A 304 -3.26 -7.01 -24.46
N TYR A 305 -2.21 -7.05 -23.66
CA TYR A 305 -1.64 -8.28 -23.12
C TYR A 305 -1.91 -8.33 -21.62
N THR A 306 -2.28 -9.51 -21.15
CA THR A 306 -2.57 -9.79 -19.74
C THR A 306 -1.86 -11.07 -19.28
N THR A 307 -2.18 -11.56 -18.09
CA THR A 307 -1.72 -12.87 -17.61
C THR A 307 -2.16 -14.02 -18.51
N GLN A 308 -3.27 -13.87 -19.25
CA GLN A 308 -3.70 -14.83 -20.28
C GLN A 308 -2.76 -14.88 -21.50
N ASP A 309 -1.96 -13.83 -21.71
CA ASP A 309 -0.95 -13.75 -22.78
C ASP A 309 0.47 -14.07 -22.26
N GLY A 310 0.59 -14.60 -21.03
CA GLY A 310 1.86 -14.99 -20.41
C GLY A 310 2.58 -13.89 -19.64
N LEU A 311 1.96 -12.71 -19.44
CA LEU A 311 2.50 -11.75 -18.48
C LEU A 311 2.49 -12.38 -17.08
N PRO A 312 3.53 -12.17 -16.26
CA PRO A 312 3.55 -12.71 -14.89
C PRO A 312 2.62 -11.92 -13.95
N HIS A 313 2.28 -10.67 -14.27
CA HIS A 313 1.32 -9.85 -13.54
C HIS A 313 0.74 -8.76 -14.46
N VAL A 314 -0.48 -8.27 -14.20
CA VAL A 314 -1.06 -7.16 -14.99
C VAL A 314 -0.57 -5.77 -14.57
N GLY A 315 -0.03 -5.63 -13.37
CA GLY A 315 0.60 -4.41 -12.89
C GLY A 315 1.97 -4.21 -13.52
N ILE A 316 2.06 -3.31 -14.50
CA ILE A 316 3.30 -2.97 -15.22
C ILE A 316 3.74 -1.56 -14.83
N PHE A 317 4.97 -1.42 -14.36
CA PHE A 317 5.51 -0.15 -13.87
C PHE A 317 6.50 0.50 -14.84
N GLY A 318 7.24 -0.30 -15.60
CA GLY A 318 8.21 0.19 -16.60
C GLY A 318 8.16 -0.65 -17.87
N ILE A 319 8.51 -0.05 -19.01
CA ILE A 319 8.62 -0.78 -20.29
C ILE A 319 9.75 -0.21 -21.15
N GLU A 320 10.64 -1.08 -21.61
CA GLU A 320 11.86 -0.64 -22.30
C GLU A 320 12.17 -1.50 -23.54
N ALA A 321 12.44 -0.80 -24.64
CA ALA A 321 12.85 -1.41 -25.89
C ALA A 321 14.36 -1.67 -25.87
N CYS A 322 14.75 -2.94 -26.02
CA CYS A 322 16.14 -3.37 -25.98
C CYS A 322 16.61 -3.71 -27.40
N PRO A 323 17.67 -3.08 -27.94
CA PRO A 323 18.14 -3.38 -29.29
C PRO A 323 19.04 -4.64 -29.30
N MET A 324 18.55 -5.75 -28.72
CA MET A 324 19.25 -7.03 -28.67
C MET A 324 18.43 -8.14 -29.34
N PRO A 325 19.05 -9.07 -30.11
CA PRO A 325 18.31 -10.09 -30.84
C PRO A 325 17.48 -11.06 -29.99
N GLU A 326 17.89 -11.31 -28.74
CA GLU A 326 17.22 -12.25 -27.82
C GLU A 326 16.28 -11.55 -26.82
N MET A 327 16.32 -10.22 -26.74
CA MET A 327 15.53 -9.39 -25.84
C MET A 327 15.19 -8.09 -26.56
N THR A 328 14.01 -8.01 -27.15
CA THR A 328 13.59 -6.84 -27.93
C THR A 328 12.75 -5.87 -27.12
N LEU A 329 12.00 -6.38 -26.13
CA LEU A 329 11.13 -5.58 -25.28
C LEU A 329 11.03 -6.23 -23.89
N LEU A 330 11.22 -5.43 -22.85
CA LEU A 330 11.16 -5.82 -21.45
C LEU A 330 10.10 -5.00 -20.72
N ALA A 331 9.45 -5.60 -19.73
CA ALA A 331 8.49 -4.94 -18.88
C ALA A 331 8.80 -5.24 -17.40
N GLY A 332 8.83 -4.20 -16.59
CA GLY A 332 8.93 -4.31 -15.14
C GLY A 332 7.53 -4.51 -14.57
N THR A 333 7.31 -5.62 -13.88
CA THR A 333 6.01 -5.99 -13.32
C THR A 333 6.10 -6.14 -11.81
N GLU A 334 4.94 -6.18 -11.14
CA GLU A 334 4.83 -6.48 -9.71
C GLU A 334 5.39 -7.87 -9.34
N ALA A 335 5.37 -8.79 -10.30
CA ALA A 335 5.94 -10.13 -10.18
C ALA A 335 7.35 -10.23 -10.79
N GLY A 336 8.05 -9.11 -11.00
CA GLY A 336 9.41 -9.07 -11.55
C GLY A 336 9.49 -8.71 -13.04
N LEU A 337 10.61 -9.03 -13.68
CA LEU A 337 10.90 -8.66 -15.07
C LEU A 337 10.27 -9.66 -16.05
N ALA A 338 9.52 -9.15 -17.03
CA ALA A 338 8.96 -9.90 -18.14
C ALA A 338 9.63 -9.54 -19.47
N ALA A 339 9.64 -10.47 -20.41
CA ALA A 339 10.13 -10.27 -21.76
C ALA A 339 9.06 -10.69 -22.79
N TYR A 340 9.05 -10.01 -23.93
CA TYR A 340 8.14 -10.29 -25.04
C TYR A 340 8.80 -11.19 -26.08
N ASP A 341 8.11 -12.26 -26.50
CA ASP A 341 8.49 -13.09 -27.64
C ASP A 341 7.64 -12.73 -28.88
N PRO A 342 8.22 -12.06 -29.89
CA PRO A 342 7.50 -11.70 -31.11
C PRO A 342 7.12 -12.91 -31.97
N ALA A 343 7.73 -14.09 -31.78
CA ALA A 343 7.43 -15.29 -32.57
C ALA A 343 6.12 -15.96 -32.14
N SER A 344 5.85 -15.99 -30.83
CA SER A 344 4.59 -16.50 -30.26
C SER A 344 3.56 -15.41 -29.98
N ASP A 345 3.94 -14.14 -30.07
CA ASP A 345 3.10 -12.99 -29.69
C ASP A 345 2.63 -13.08 -28.22
N SER A 346 3.57 -13.41 -27.33
CA SER A 346 3.29 -13.66 -25.91
C SER A 346 4.41 -13.12 -25.02
N TRP A 347 4.11 -12.99 -23.73
CA TRP A 347 5.07 -12.61 -22.70
C TRP A 347 5.52 -13.83 -21.90
N TYR A 348 6.64 -13.69 -21.20
CA TYR A 348 7.14 -14.69 -20.26
C TYR A 348 8.01 -14.03 -19.19
N LEU A 349 8.11 -14.68 -18.02
CA LEU A 349 9.00 -14.25 -16.94
C LEU A 349 10.48 -14.40 -17.38
N ALA A 350 11.26 -13.32 -17.23
CA ALA A 350 12.60 -13.19 -17.81
C ALA A 350 13.72 -13.95 -17.05
N ASP A 351 13.37 -14.87 -16.14
CA ASP A 351 14.32 -15.64 -15.32
C ASP A 351 15.40 -16.35 -16.13
N ASN A 352 15.00 -16.92 -17.26
CA ASN A 352 15.88 -17.74 -18.10
C ASN A 352 16.84 -16.93 -18.98
N ILE A 353 16.72 -15.60 -18.99
CA ILE A 353 17.60 -14.74 -19.76
C ILE A 353 18.96 -14.58 -19.06
N PHE A 354 19.00 -14.79 -17.73
CA PHE A 354 20.21 -14.63 -16.93
C PHE A 354 20.81 -15.98 -16.54
N LYS A 355 22.07 -16.23 -16.94
CA LYS A 355 22.75 -17.53 -16.79
C LYS A 355 23.25 -17.83 -15.37
N THR A 356 23.17 -16.87 -14.45
CA THR A 356 23.70 -16.97 -13.09
C THR A 356 22.73 -16.42 -12.03
N GLN A 357 22.55 -17.17 -10.94
CA GLN A 357 22.01 -16.62 -9.68
C GLN A 357 22.95 -15.48 -9.21
N PRO A 358 22.42 -14.32 -8.79
CA PRO A 358 21.17 -14.18 -8.02
C PRO A 358 19.98 -13.56 -8.79
N VAL A 359 20.06 -13.32 -10.10
CA VAL A 359 18.97 -12.63 -10.83
C VAL A 359 17.65 -13.42 -10.79
N ALA A 360 17.70 -14.75 -10.84
CA ALA A 360 16.52 -15.60 -10.73
C ALA A 360 15.84 -15.60 -9.33
N GLY A 361 16.48 -15.05 -8.29
CA GLY A 361 15.83 -14.78 -6.99
C GLY A 361 15.30 -13.34 -6.86
N LEU A 362 15.61 -12.48 -7.84
CA LEU A 362 15.21 -11.07 -7.93
C LEU A 362 13.79 -10.91 -8.52
N LEU A 363 13.24 -11.99 -9.08
CA LEU A 363 12.14 -11.99 -10.05
C LEU A 363 10.89 -12.74 -9.54
N GLY A 364 10.85 -13.10 -8.24
CA GLY A 364 9.75 -13.88 -7.65
C GLY A 364 9.37 -13.46 -6.23
N THR A 365 9.76 -12.26 -5.80
CA THR A 365 9.27 -11.69 -4.54
C THR A 365 8.18 -10.68 -4.85
N VAL A 366 6.97 -10.92 -4.35
CA VAL A 366 5.90 -9.92 -4.31
C VAL A 366 6.47 -8.62 -3.74
N GLY A 367 6.23 -7.50 -4.43
CA GLY A 367 6.79 -6.17 -4.07
C GLY A 367 8.23 -5.93 -4.54
N ALA A 368 8.67 -6.57 -5.62
CA ALA A 368 9.93 -6.22 -6.29
C ALA A 368 9.87 -4.92 -7.09
N ASP A 369 8.65 -4.49 -7.48
CA ASP A 369 8.27 -3.25 -8.17
C ASP A 369 9.39 -2.67 -9.03
N ILE A 370 9.62 -3.24 -10.22
CA ILE A 370 10.65 -2.72 -11.13
C ILE A 370 10.03 -1.56 -11.92
N GLY A 371 10.24 -0.33 -11.44
CA GLY A 371 9.67 0.87 -12.04
C GLY A 371 10.43 1.40 -13.25
N GLU A 372 11.75 1.48 -13.14
CA GLU A 372 12.60 2.09 -14.17
C GLU A 372 13.54 1.06 -14.82
N LEU A 373 13.58 1.07 -16.15
CA LEU A 373 14.37 0.17 -16.97
C LEU A 373 15.15 0.95 -18.01
N VAL A 374 16.46 0.72 -18.09
CA VAL A 374 17.31 1.33 -19.12
C VAL A 374 18.23 0.29 -19.75
N CYS A 375 18.11 0.12 -21.06
CA CYS A 375 18.97 -0.78 -21.82
C CYS A 375 20.19 -0.03 -22.39
N ASP A 376 21.36 -0.23 -21.79
CA ASP A 376 22.62 0.31 -22.29
C ASP A 376 23.34 -0.70 -23.20
N ALA A 377 22.87 -0.79 -24.44
CA ALA A 377 23.45 -1.68 -25.44
C ALA A 377 24.91 -1.33 -25.77
N ALA A 378 25.31 -0.06 -25.63
CA ALA A 378 26.67 0.38 -25.90
C ALA A 378 27.68 -0.21 -24.90
N ASN A 379 27.26 -0.41 -23.65
CA ASN A 379 28.06 -1.01 -22.59
C ASN A 379 27.62 -2.44 -22.22
N ASN A 380 26.68 -3.03 -22.98
CA ASN A 380 26.19 -4.39 -22.77
C ASN A 380 25.67 -4.62 -21.35
N ARG A 381 24.86 -3.69 -20.84
CA ARG A 381 24.27 -3.77 -19.50
C ARG A 381 22.80 -3.35 -19.50
N LEU A 382 22.00 -3.99 -18.65
CA LEU A 382 20.65 -3.60 -18.29
C LEU A 382 20.69 -2.96 -16.91
N ILE A 383 20.01 -1.83 -16.74
CA ILE A 383 19.96 -1.09 -15.48
C ILE A 383 18.49 -1.04 -15.07
N MET A 384 18.22 -1.38 -13.82
CA MET A 384 16.87 -1.50 -13.30
C MET A 384 16.79 -0.89 -11.92
N GLU A 385 15.69 -0.19 -11.65
CA GLU A 385 15.28 0.13 -10.30
C GLU A 385 14.80 -1.15 -9.60
N HIS A 386 15.38 -1.45 -8.45
CA HIS A 386 15.01 -2.60 -7.61
C HIS A 386 15.72 -2.46 -6.25
N LYS A 387 15.01 -1.97 -5.22
CA LYS A 387 15.55 -1.70 -3.86
C LYS A 387 16.82 -0.83 -3.89
N GLY A 388 16.85 0.14 -4.80
CA GLY A 388 18.04 0.85 -5.24
C GLY A 388 18.23 0.68 -6.75
N VAL A 389 19.47 0.52 -7.21
CA VAL A 389 19.79 0.33 -8.64
C VAL A 389 20.55 -0.96 -8.84
N THR A 390 19.98 -1.86 -9.63
CA THR A 390 20.60 -3.11 -10.06
C THR A 390 21.14 -2.97 -11.49
N ILE A 391 22.43 -3.24 -11.67
CA ILE A 391 23.12 -3.22 -12.96
C ILE A 391 23.46 -4.66 -13.33
N VAL A 392 22.95 -5.14 -14.45
CA VAL A 392 23.17 -6.49 -14.96
C VAL A 392 24.04 -6.43 -16.21
N ASN A 393 25.17 -7.15 -16.20
CA ASN A 393 25.97 -7.34 -17.39
C ASN A 393 25.33 -8.41 -18.27
N LEU A 394 25.04 -8.07 -19.52
CA LEU A 394 24.26 -8.92 -20.41
C LEU A 394 25.10 -10.04 -21.07
N ALA A 395 26.43 -9.96 -21.02
CA ALA A 395 27.31 -10.99 -21.58
C ALA A 395 27.49 -12.19 -20.66
N ASP A 396 27.58 -11.93 -19.35
CA ASP A 396 27.90 -12.96 -18.35
C ASP A 396 26.87 -13.06 -17.20
N SER A 397 25.82 -12.22 -17.24
CA SER A 397 24.75 -12.16 -16.24
C SER A 397 25.22 -11.76 -14.83
N SER A 398 26.43 -11.20 -14.70
CA SER A 398 26.90 -10.68 -13.41
C SER A 398 26.12 -9.43 -12.99
N THR A 399 25.83 -9.34 -11.70
CA THR A 399 25.03 -8.25 -11.11
C THR A 399 25.85 -7.38 -10.19
N ARG A 400 25.61 -6.08 -10.25
CA ARG A 400 26.01 -5.13 -9.21
C ARG A 400 24.77 -4.44 -8.68
N ASN A 401 24.49 -4.60 -7.38
CA ASN A 401 23.43 -3.88 -6.70
C ASN A 401 24.02 -2.67 -5.96
N VAL A 402 23.44 -1.50 -6.17
CA VAL A 402 23.67 -0.30 -5.38
C VAL A 402 22.42 -0.09 -4.51
N PRO A 403 22.48 -0.41 -3.21
CA PRO A 403 21.30 -0.33 -2.35
C PRO A 403 20.83 1.12 -2.20
N GLY A 404 19.53 1.29 -1.96
CA GLY A 404 18.92 2.62 -1.77
C GLY A 404 19.60 3.48 -0.69
N SER A 405 20.19 2.87 0.34
CA SER A 405 20.95 3.56 1.40
C SER A 405 22.21 4.27 0.89
N ASP A 406 22.76 3.84 -0.24
CA ASP A 406 23.97 4.41 -0.84
C ASP A 406 23.62 5.53 -1.86
N LEU A 407 22.34 5.66 -2.21
CA LEU A 407 21.82 6.72 -3.08
C LEU A 407 21.52 7.98 -2.26
N SER A 408 21.25 9.08 -2.96
CA SER A 408 20.76 10.33 -2.36
C SER A 408 19.44 10.13 -1.60
N TRP A 409 18.61 9.19 -2.06
CA TRP A 409 17.41 8.71 -1.39
C TRP A 409 17.07 7.30 -1.90
N SER A 410 16.40 6.50 -1.06
CA SER A 410 16.11 5.09 -1.37
C SER A 410 15.14 4.90 -2.55
N GLY A 411 14.21 5.84 -2.74
CA GLY A 411 13.28 5.83 -3.87
C GLY A 411 13.88 6.44 -5.14
N VAL A 412 14.15 5.60 -6.14
CA VAL A 412 14.56 6.02 -7.48
C VAL A 412 13.32 6.48 -8.26
N ARG A 413 13.44 7.60 -8.97
CA ARG A 413 12.35 8.14 -9.79
C ARG A 413 12.59 8.03 -11.29
N ASP A 414 13.85 8.10 -11.71
CA ASP A 414 14.24 8.10 -13.11
C ASP A 414 15.75 7.85 -13.25
N LEU A 415 16.17 7.35 -14.40
CA LEU A 415 17.53 6.95 -14.73
C LEU A 415 17.93 7.48 -16.12
N THR A 416 19.12 8.07 -16.25
CA THR A 416 19.67 8.43 -17.56
C THR A 416 21.16 8.13 -17.68
N LEU A 417 21.65 8.08 -18.92
CA LEU A 417 23.02 7.68 -19.25
C LEU A 417 23.82 8.82 -19.89
N VAL A 418 25.07 8.98 -19.44
CA VAL A 418 26.05 9.85 -20.09
C VAL A 418 27.36 9.09 -20.24
N GLY A 419 27.63 8.58 -21.45
CA GLY A 419 28.76 7.69 -21.69
C GLY A 419 28.63 6.43 -20.83
N ASN A 420 29.55 6.21 -19.89
CA ASN A 420 29.49 5.08 -18.97
C ASN A 420 28.83 5.42 -17.63
N GLN A 421 28.53 6.70 -17.38
CA GLN A 421 27.92 7.14 -16.12
C GLN A 421 26.42 6.87 -16.13
N ILE A 422 25.91 6.44 -14.98
CA ILE A 422 24.48 6.28 -14.72
C ILE A 422 24.09 7.39 -13.75
N TRP A 423 23.12 8.19 -14.16
CA TRP A 423 22.57 9.25 -13.34
C TRP A 423 21.21 8.79 -12.83
N VAL A 424 21.05 8.83 -11.52
CA VAL A 424 19.89 8.31 -10.80
C VAL A 424 19.23 9.48 -10.10
N SER A 425 18.00 9.80 -10.48
CA SER A 425 17.21 10.75 -9.69
C SER A 425 16.57 10.01 -8.52
N SER A 426 16.70 10.58 -7.31
CA SER A 426 16.11 10.00 -6.11
C SER A 426 15.08 10.99 -5.56
N GLY A 427 13.81 10.60 -5.57
CA GLY A 427 12.66 11.52 -5.71
C GLY A 427 12.48 12.66 -4.70
N TYR A 428 13.21 12.71 -3.58
CA TYR A 428 13.03 13.74 -2.55
C TYR A 428 14.32 14.43 -2.09
N ARG A 429 15.50 13.98 -2.55
CA ARG A 429 16.77 14.47 -1.99
C ARG A 429 17.88 14.62 -3.03
N GLY A 430 17.54 14.81 -4.30
CA GLY A 430 18.51 15.08 -5.36
C GLY A 430 18.84 13.86 -6.23
N TYR A 431 20.10 13.72 -6.63
CA TYR A 431 20.52 12.71 -7.60
C TYR A 431 21.82 12.01 -7.20
N THR A 432 22.06 10.84 -7.76
CA THR A 432 23.29 10.07 -7.57
C THR A 432 23.94 9.77 -8.90
N VAL A 433 25.26 9.91 -8.99
CA VAL A 433 26.04 9.53 -10.17
C VAL A 433 26.83 8.27 -9.86
N LEU A 434 26.60 7.22 -10.65
CA LEU A 434 27.36 5.98 -10.65
C LEU A 434 28.40 6.01 -11.77
N ASP A 435 29.67 5.86 -11.41
CA ASP A 435 30.81 5.97 -12.33
C ASP A 435 31.84 4.88 -12.03
N GLY A 436 31.74 3.75 -12.75
CA GLY A 436 32.39 2.51 -12.31
C GLY A 436 31.95 2.16 -10.89
N GLU A 437 32.88 1.72 -10.02
CA GLU A 437 32.59 1.40 -8.62
C GLU A 437 32.19 2.61 -7.74
N GLN A 438 32.35 3.84 -8.24
CA GLN A 438 32.07 5.04 -7.45
C GLN A 438 30.57 5.32 -7.41
N VAL A 439 30.06 5.61 -6.22
CA VAL A 439 28.69 6.10 -5.97
C VAL A 439 28.81 7.51 -5.39
N ARG A 440 28.22 8.50 -6.06
CA ARG A 440 28.35 9.92 -5.68
C ARG A 440 26.96 10.55 -5.53
N PRO A 441 26.39 10.60 -4.32
CA PRO A 441 25.12 11.28 -4.07
C PRO A 441 25.31 12.80 -4.02
N PHE A 442 24.32 13.51 -4.52
CA PHE A 442 24.19 14.97 -4.51
C PHE A 442 22.81 15.31 -3.93
N SER A 443 22.80 15.91 -2.74
CA SER A 443 21.58 16.21 -2.00
C SER A 443 21.59 17.57 -1.31
N LYS A 444 20.39 18.04 -0.99
CA LYS A 444 20.12 19.27 -0.24
C LYS A 444 20.72 19.23 1.16
N ASN A 445 20.61 18.08 1.84
CA ASN A 445 21.08 17.92 3.22
C ASN A 445 22.61 17.86 3.32
N ALA A 446 23.24 17.25 2.31
CA ALA A 446 24.68 17.30 2.16
C ALA A 446 25.18 18.69 1.70
N GLY A 447 24.28 19.64 1.38
CA GLY A 447 24.62 20.95 0.83
C GLY A 447 25.31 20.87 -0.53
N THR A 448 25.09 19.79 -1.27
CA THR A 448 25.74 19.50 -2.55
C THR A 448 24.83 19.73 -3.75
N PHE A 449 23.52 19.89 -3.51
CA PHE A 449 22.52 20.18 -4.53
C PHE A 449 21.27 20.80 -3.93
N ASP A 450 20.84 21.97 -4.40
CA ASP A 450 19.81 22.79 -3.72
C ASP A 450 18.37 22.47 -4.14
N ALA A 451 18.13 21.37 -4.88
CA ALA A 451 16.78 20.98 -5.31
C ALA A 451 16.17 19.91 -4.39
N ASP A 452 14.88 20.06 -4.08
CA ASP A 452 14.13 19.18 -3.18
C ASP A 452 13.69 17.90 -3.92
N THR A 453 12.79 18.03 -4.90
CA THR A 453 12.27 16.91 -5.70
C THR A 453 12.79 16.99 -7.13
N ILE A 454 13.36 15.90 -7.64
CA ILE A 454 13.65 15.73 -9.07
C ILE A 454 12.59 14.77 -9.64
N TYR A 455 11.80 15.25 -10.60
CA TYR A 455 10.75 14.48 -11.26
C TYR A 455 11.28 13.67 -12.46
N HIS A 456 12.23 14.22 -13.21
CA HIS A 456 12.80 13.57 -14.40
C HIS A 456 14.20 14.11 -14.72
N ILE A 457 15.05 13.28 -15.33
CA ILE A 457 16.42 13.58 -15.73
C ILE A 457 16.71 13.14 -17.16
N ALA A 458 17.24 14.05 -17.98
CA ALA A 458 17.58 13.75 -19.37
C ALA A 458 18.98 14.25 -19.74
N ALA A 459 19.71 13.43 -20.49
CA ALA A 459 20.94 13.86 -21.15
C ALA A 459 20.62 14.61 -22.45
N ALA A 460 21.12 15.83 -22.59
CA ALA A 460 21.06 16.56 -23.84
C ALA A 460 22.10 16.03 -24.85
N PRO A 461 21.90 16.23 -26.17
CA PRO A 461 22.86 15.78 -27.19
C PRO A 461 24.29 16.36 -27.04
N ASN A 462 24.43 17.48 -26.33
CA ASN A 462 25.72 18.10 -26.05
C ASN A 462 26.43 17.54 -24.80
N GLY A 463 25.81 16.58 -24.09
CA GLY A 463 26.31 15.96 -22.86
C GLY A 463 25.96 16.69 -21.56
N ASP A 464 25.22 17.81 -21.62
CA ASP A 464 24.67 18.44 -20.41
C ASP A 464 23.51 17.60 -19.87
N ILE A 465 23.33 17.62 -18.56
CA ILE A 465 22.17 17.00 -17.90
C ILE A 465 21.10 18.06 -17.68
N TRP A 466 19.85 17.70 -17.92
CA TRP A 466 18.68 18.51 -17.65
C TRP A 466 17.78 17.80 -16.66
N MET A 467 17.33 18.53 -15.63
CA MET A 467 16.49 17.97 -14.57
C MET A 467 15.21 18.79 -14.47
N ALA A 468 14.06 18.13 -14.55
CA ALA A 468 12.78 18.70 -14.15
C ALA A 468 12.65 18.53 -12.63
N ALA A 469 12.57 19.63 -11.90
CA ALA A 469 12.58 19.63 -10.43
C ALA A 469 11.55 20.61 -9.84
N SER A 470 11.29 20.51 -8.54
CA SER A 470 10.42 21.42 -7.77
C SER A 470 10.82 22.89 -7.91
N GLU A 471 12.11 23.17 -8.07
CA GLU A 471 12.72 24.49 -8.19
C GLU A 471 12.64 25.04 -9.62
N GLY A 472 12.16 24.23 -10.57
CA GLY A 472 12.11 24.51 -11.99
C GLY A 472 12.98 23.57 -12.81
N LEU A 473 13.28 23.97 -14.04
CA LEU A 473 14.14 23.22 -14.94
C LEU A 473 15.60 23.60 -14.69
N LEU A 474 16.44 22.62 -14.39
CA LEU A 474 17.84 22.79 -14.04
C LEU A 474 18.72 22.28 -15.17
N GLN A 475 19.72 23.08 -15.57
CA GLN A 475 20.80 22.62 -16.45
C GLN A 475 22.04 22.34 -15.61
N VAL A 476 22.52 21.11 -15.67
CA VAL A 476 23.65 20.62 -14.89
C VAL A 476 24.80 20.26 -15.82
N ARG A 477 25.99 20.78 -15.48
CA ARG A 477 27.24 20.46 -16.17
C ARG A 477 28.32 20.25 -15.13
N ASN A 478 29.08 19.15 -15.23
CA ASN A 478 30.12 18.80 -14.26
C ASN A 478 29.58 18.78 -12.81
N ASN A 479 28.39 18.23 -12.60
CA ASN A 479 27.68 18.16 -11.32
C ASN A 479 27.37 19.52 -10.67
N GLN A 480 27.35 20.60 -11.46
CA GLN A 480 26.98 21.94 -11.01
C GLN A 480 25.78 22.45 -11.81
N VAL A 481 24.80 23.03 -11.10
CA VAL A 481 23.71 23.76 -11.73
C VAL A 481 24.28 25.03 -12.35
N ILE A 482 24.27 25.11 -13.68
CA ILE A 482 24.78 26.27 -14.43
C ILE A 482 23.67 27.23 -14.85
N ASN A 483 22.43 26.74 -14.97
CA ASN A 483 21.23 27.54 -15.20
C ASN A 483 20.02 26.94 -14.48
N THR A 484 19.11 27.81 -14.06
CA THR A 484 17.82 27.46 -13.47
C THR A 484 16.73 28.26 -14.19
N PHE A 485 15.66 27.59 -14.61
CA PHE A 485 14.51 28.20 -15.28
C PHE A 485 13.25 27.92 -14.47
N ASN A 486 12.63 28.97 -13.92
CA ASN A 486 11.48 28.85 -13.03
C ASN A 486 10.54 30.05 -13.18
N ARG A 487 9.45 30.05 -12.40
CA ARG A 487 8.41 31.09 -12.46
C ARG A 487 8.95 32.51 -12.23
N ASP A 488 10.05 32.66 -11.49
CA ASP A 488 10.60 33.95 -11.12
C ASP A 488 11.45 34.57 -12.23
N ASN A 489 12.06 33.73 -13.08
CA ASN A 489 13.04 34.18 -14.08
C ASN A 489 12.72 33.80 -15.53
N THR A 490 11.63 33.05 -15.73
CA THR A 490 11.16 32.54 -17.02
C THR A 490 9.64 32.74 -17.08
N PRO A 491 9.14 33.74 -17.83
CA PRO A 491 7.72 34.05 -17.89
C PRO A 491 6.86 32.85 -18.33
N GLY A 492 5.81 32.54 -17.58
CA GLY A 492 4.88 31.45 -17.91
C GLY A 492 5.42 30.04 -17.65
N PHE A 493 6.58 29.91 -16.98
CA PHE A 493 7.09 28.63 -16.52
C PHE A 493 6.43 28.24 -15.18
N SER A 494 5.85 27.05 -15.13
CA SER A 494 5.37 26.38 -13.91
C SER A 494 6.33 25.25 -13.54
N THR A 495 5.97 24.42 -12.55
CA THR A 495 6.74 23.22 -12.19
C THR A 495 6.81 22.26 -13.38
N PRO A 496 8.01 21.95 -13.91
CA PRO A 496 8.18 20.95 -14.95
C PRO A 496 8.18 19.54 -14.34
N TYR A 497 7.62 18.58 -15.05
CA TYR A 497 7.58 17.17 -14.66
C TYR A 497 8.45 16.29 -15.55
N HIS A 498 8.63 16.65 -16.82
CA HIS A 498 9.42 15.88 -17.77
C HIS A 498 10.21 16.79 -18.71
N VAL A 499 11.37 16.31 -19.17
CA VAL A 499 12.19 17.00 -20.18
C VAL A 499 12.71 15.99 -21.18
N ALA A 500 12.57 16.27 -22.47
CA ALA A 500 13.01 15.41 -23.57
C ALA A 500 13.60 16.22 -24.72
N PHE A 501 14.33 15.54 -25.61
CA PHE A 501 14.93 16.14 -26.80
C PHE A 501 14.47 15.37 -28.03
N ASP A 502 14.01 16.09 -29.06
CA ASP A 502 13.73 15.48 -30.36
C ASP A 502 15.00 15.20 -31.16
N ALA A 503 14.88 14.52 -32.31
CA ALA A 503 16.00 14.16 -33.17
C ALA A 503 16.79 15.37 -33.72
N ASN A 504 16.19 16.58 -33.73
CA ASN A 504 16.86 17.81 -34.13
C ASN A 504 17.56 18.51 -32.94
N GLY A 505 17.44 17.95 -31.74
CA GLY A 505 17.96 18.50 -30.49
C GLY A 505 17.10 19.62 -29.91
N ALA A 506 15.86 19.81 -30.38
CA ALA A 506 14.96 20.76 -29.74
C ALA A 506 14.43 20.18 -28.43
N MET A 507 14.38 21.04 -27.40
CA MET A 507 13.97 20.63 -26.07
C MET A 507 12.45 20.77 -25.91
N TRP A 508 11.85 19.74 -25.33
CA TRP A 508 10.45 19.69 -24.98
C TRP A 508 10.31 19.49 -23.47
N VAL A 509 9.49 20.31 -22.84
CA VAL A 509 9.27 20.32 -21.39
C VAL A 509 7.79 20.06 -21.13
N GLY A 510 7.52 19.01 -20.37
CA GLY A 510 6.19 18.64 -19.90
C GLY A 510 5.90 19.30 -18.55
N PHE A 511 4.70 19.86 -18.44
CA PHE A 511 4.16 20.45 -17.21
C PHE A 511 2.81 19.77 -16.89
N LEU A 512 2.14 20.22 -15.83
CA LEU A 512 0.73 19.88 -15.60
C LEU A 512 -0.13 20.38 -16.77
N SER A 513 -0.68 19.45 -17.55
CA SER A 513 -1.61 19.69 -18.68
C SER A 513 -1.07 20.63 -19.76
N ARG A 514 0.25 20.71 -19.93
CA ARG A 514 0.89 21.61 -20.91
C ARG A 514 2.22 21.04 -21.38
N LEU A 515 2.44 21.09 -22.70
CA LEU A 515 3.68 20.68 -23.35
C LEU A 515 4.28 21.87 -24.10
N CYS A 516 5.54 22.21 -23.82
CA CYS A 516 6.21 23.36 -24.44
C CYS A 516 7.54 22.96 -25.08
N GLN A 517 7.75 23.38 -26.33
CA GLN A 517 9.07 23.36 -26.96
C GLN A 517 9.86 24.57 -26.46
N PHE A 518 10.75 24.34 -25.51
CA PHE A 518 11.45 25.40 -24.78
C PHE A 518 12.79 25.75 -25.42
N ASP A 519 13.06 27.05 -25.59
CA ASP A 519 14.38 27.55 -25.97
C ASP A 519 15.06 28.21 -24.77
N PRO A 520 16.13 27.59 -24.19
CA PRO A 520 16.80 28.12 -23.02
C PRO A 520 17.55 29.44 -23.28
N ALA A 521 17.89 29.75 -24.53
CA ALA A 521 18.60 30.98 -24.87
C ALA A 521 17.67 32.20 -24.86
N SER A 522 16.45 32.07 -25.42
CA SER A 522 15.43 33.12 -25.37
C SER A 522 14.57 33.08 -24.10
N ARG A 523 14.54 31.94 -23.40
CA ARG A 523 13.64 31.64 -22.28
C ARG A 523 12.17 31.67 -22.67
N GLU A 524 11.87 31.27 -23.90
CA GLU A 524 10.52 31.28 -24.46
C GLU A 524 10.11 29.89 -24.91
N CYS A 525 8.80 29.61 -24.82
CA CYS A 525 8.18 28.47 -25.47
C CYS A 525 7.91 28.82 -26.93
N LYS A 526 8.64 28.19 -27.87
CA LYS A 526 8.45 28.40 -29.32
C LYS A 526 7.13 27.81 -29.80
N THR A 527 6.80 26.64 -29.28
CA THR A 527 5.52 25.96 -29.44
C THR A 527 4.99 25.66 -28.05
N ASP A 528 3.71 25.93 -27.82
CA ASP A 528 3.09 25.81 -26.50
C ASP A 528 1.69 25.20 -26.64
N PHE A 529 1.56 23.94 -26.27
CA PHE A 529 0.30 23.21 -26.27
C PHE A 529 -0.26 23.14 -24.85
N LYS A 530 -1.50 23.56 -24.68
CA LYS A 530 -2.21 23.51 -23.39
C LYS A 530 -3.43 22.61 -23.56
N ALA A 531 -3.53 21.56 -22.77
CA ALA A 531 -4.56 20.53 -22.96
C ALA A 531 -5.99 21.09 -22.88
N LEU A 532 -6.23 22.05 -21.98
CA LEU A 532 -7.53 22.73 -21.84
C LEU A 532 -7.93 23.58 -23.06
N GLU A 533 -6.97 23.95 -23.91
CA GLU A 533 -7.17 24.79 -25.10
C GLU A 533 -7.01 23.99 -26.40
N THR A 534 -6.56 22.73 -26.31
CA THR A 534 -6.11 21.91 -27.45
C THR A 534 -6.87 20.59 -27.49
N PRO A 535 -7.89 20.46 -28.36
CA PRO A 535 -8.67 19.22 -28.48
C PRO A 535 -7.77 18.02 -28.78
N GLY A 536 -8.01 16.90 -28.10
CA GLY A 536 -7.27 15.66 -28.29
C GLY A 536 -6.07 15.46 -27.35
N MET A 537 -5.75 16.44 -26.50
CA MET A 537 -4.76 16.29 -25.44
C MET A 537 -5.40 15.81 -24.12
N VAL A 538 -4.80 14.80 -23.50
CA VAL A 538 -5.13 14.39 -22.12
C VAL A 538 -4.57 15.39 -21.09
N THR A 539 -5.32 15.60 -20.01
CA THR A 539 -4.96 16.49 -18.89
C THR A 539 -4.33 15.69 -17.76
N GLY A 540 -3.25 16.20 -17.17
CA GLY A 540 -2.55 15.56 -16.06
C GLY A 540 -1.08 15.95 -16.02
N GLU A 541 -0.32 15.37 -15.10
CA GLU A 541 1.13 15.55 -15.03
C GLU A 541 1.77 14.76 -16.18
N ILE A 542 2.39 15.46 -17.14
CA ILE A 542 3.06 14.80 -18.27
C ILE A 542 4.25 14.01 -17.73
N ALA A 543 4.15 12.69 -17.80
CA ALA A 543 5.09 11.76 -17.18
C ALA A 543 6.19 11.30 -18.13
N LYS A 544 5.88 11.10 -19.42
CA LYS A 544 6.88 10.79 -20.45
C LYS A 544 6.52 11.39 -21.80
N ILE A 545 7.55 11.76 -22.56
CA ILE A 545 7.43 12.31 -23.92
C ILE A 545 8.35 11.51 -24.85
N LEU A 546 7.79 10.98 -25.94
CA LEU A 546 8.50 10.24 -26.98
C LEU A 546 8.32 10.89 -28.35
N PHE A 547 9.28 10.61 -29.24
CA PHE A 547 9.28 11.07 -30.63
C PHE A 547 9.60 9.90 -31.55
N ASP A 548 8.93 9.84 -32.69
CA ASP A 548 9.32 8.95 -33.78
C ASP A 548 10.22 9.65 -34.81
N ASP A 549 10.74 8.88 -35.78
CA ASP A 549 11.58 9.40 -36.86
C ASP A 549 10.85 10.38 -37.81
N ALA A 550 9.51 10.36 -37.81
CA ALA A 550 8.70 11.29 -38.57
C ALA A 550 8.48 12.63 -37.84
N GLY A 551 8.85 12.72 -36.57
CA GLY A 551 8.66 13.89 -35.73
C GLY A 551 7.27 13.97 -35.09
N HIS A 552 6.51 12.88 -35.08
CA HIS A 552 5.30 12.77 -34.28
C HIS A 552 5.67 12.77 -32.79
N ILE A 553 4.73 13.24 -31.97
CA ILE A 553 4.94 13.36 -30.51
C ILE A 553 3.95 12.44 -29.82
N TYR A 554 4.44 11.68 -28.85
CA TYR A 554 3.64 10.84 -27.97
C TYR A 554 3.89 11.29 -26.54
N TYR A 555 2.84 11.39 -25.73
CA TYR A 555 3.02 11.56 -24.29
C TYR A 555 1.91 10.86 -23.52
N HIS A 556 2.24 10.37 -22.32
CA HIS A 556 1.23 10.04 -21.33
C HIS A 556 1.29 10.98 -20.14
N VAL A 557 0.18 11.00 -19.42
CA VAL A 557 0.13 11.56 -18.09
C VAL A 557 0.16 10.43 -17.07
N PHE A 558 0.67 10.71 -15.88
CA PHE A 558 0.68 9.75 -14.79
C PHE A 558 -0.77 9.32 -14.47
N GLU A 559 -1.06 8.02 -14.64
CA GLU A 559 -2.36 7.41 -14.33
C GLU A 559 -3.59 8.06 -15.01
N GLY A 560 -3.43 8.72 -16.15
CA GLY A 560 -4.52 9.49 -16.80
C GLY A 560 -4.58 9.39 -18.33
N GLY A 561 -4.10 8.27 -18.89
CA GLY A 561 -4.10 8.03 -20.34
C GLY A 561 -3.00 8.76 -21.11
N TRP A 562 -3.13 8.77 -22.45
CA TRP A 562 -2.10 9.28 -23.34
C TRP A 562 -2.66 9.94 -24.61
N SER A 563 -1.81 10.75 -25.24
CA SER A 563 -2.10 11.46 -26.47
C SER A 563 -0.96 11.36 -27.46
N TYR A 564 -1.29 11.53 -28.75
CA TYR A 564 -0.31 11.68 -29.82
C TYR A 564 -0.64 12.84 -30.76
N PHE A 565 0.41 13.42 -31.32
CA PHE A 565 0.37 14.50 -32.29
C PHE A 565 0.91 14.01 -33.64
N ASP A 566 0.08 14.07 -34.67
CA ASP A 566 0.42 13.62 -36.04
C ASP A 566 1.12 14.69 -36.90
N GLY A 567 1.52 15.81 -36.29
CA GLY A 567 2.05 16.98 -37.00
C GLY A 567 0.98 18.01 -37.35
N GLU A 568 -0.31 17.64 -37.31
CA GLU A 568 -1.43 18.54 -37.59
C GLU A 568 -2.41 18.66 -36.42
N GLN A 569 -2.77 17.54 -35.78
CA GLN A 569 -3.77 17.47 -34.72
C GLN A 569 -3.36 16.51 -33.59
N TRP A 570 -3.93 16.75 -32.43
CA TRP A 570 -3.83 15.85 -31.29
C TRP A 570 -4.96 14.84 -31.29
N ARG A 571 -4.65 13.60 -30.88
CA ARG A 571 -5.63 12.55 -30.59
C ARG A 571 -5.32 11.94 -29.24
N HIS A 572 -6.35 11.64 -28.46
CA HIS A 572 -6.22 10.90 -27.23
C HIS A 572 -6.77 9.49 -27.42
N PHE A 573 -6.29 8.57 -26.60
CA PHE A 573 -6.77 7.21 -26.54
C PHE A 573 -7.14 6.87 -25.12
N GLN A 574 -8.26 6.15 -24.99
CA GLN A 574 -8.73 5.55 -23.75
C GLN A 574 -9.05 4.09 -24.04
N ASN A 575 -8.54 3.20 -23.21
CA ASN A 575 -8.84 1.77 -23.24
C ASN A 575 -9.52 1.36 -21.93
N ASN A 576 -10.85 1.46 -21.94
CA ASN A 576 -11.70 1.36 -20.75
C ASN A 576 -12.51 0.05 -20.72
N ASP A 577 -11.85 -1.11 -20.84
CA ASP A 577 -12.52 -2.38 -20.47
C ASP A 577 -12.99 -2.33 -19.01
N LEU A 578 -12.22 -1.64 -18.16
CA LEU A 578 -12.57 -1.32 -16.78
C LEU A 578 -12.07 0.09 -16.42
N PRO A 579 -12.91 0.98 -15.85
CA PRO A 579 -12.53 2.35 -15.48
C PRO A 579 -11.79 2.45 -14.13
N MET A 580 -11.35 1.32 -13.58
CA MET A 580 -10.59 1.21 -12.34
C MET A 580 -9.56 0.08 -12.45
N HIS A 581 -8.48 0.14 -11.68
CA HIS A 581 -7.50 -0.94 -11.57
C HIS A 581 -7.59 -1.72 -10.24
N ALA A 582 -8.15 -1.10 -9.19
CA ALA A 582 -8.32 -1.73 -7.88
C ALA A 582 -9.80 -1.89 -7.56
N VAL A 583 -10.23 -3.14 -7.41
CA VAL A 583 -11.61 -3.52 -7.10
C VAL A 583 -11.65 -3.99 -5.65
N GLN A 584 -12.39 -3.28 -4.81
CA GLN A 584 -12.63 -3.64 -3.41
C GLN A 584 -13.79 -4.62 -3.27
N THR A 585 -14.89 -4.39 -3.98
CA THR A 585 -16.13 -5.16 -3.80
C THR A 585 -16.84 -5.35 -5.15
N VAL A 586 -17.31 -6.58 -5.41
CA VAL A 586 -18.22 -6.92 -6.50
C VAL A 586 -19.57 -7.28 -5.90
N PHE A 587 -20.66 -6.76 -6.46
CA PHE A 587 -22.01 -7.06 -5.99
C PHE A 587 -22.99 -7.19 -7.14
N ASP A 588 -23.79 -8.25 -7.15
CA ASP A 588 -24.91 -8.42 -8.07
C ASP A 588 -26.20 -7.90 -7.45
N ASP A 589 -26.88 -6.99 -8.15
CA ASP A 589 -28.20 -6.55 -7.72
C ASP A 589 -29.32 -7.42 -8.31
N ALA A 590 -30.49 -7.37 -7.69
CA ALA A 590 -31.67 -8.13 -8.13
C ALA A 590 -32.19 -7.76 -9.54
N HIS A 591 -31.66 -6.69 -10.15
CA HIS A 591 -31.97 -6.28 -11.51
C HIS A 591 -30.94 -6.77 -12.53
N GLY A 592 -29.95 -7.56 -12.11
CA GLY A 592 -28.88 -8.07 -12.97
C GLY A 592 -27.85 -7.01 -13.35
N ASN A 593 -27.64 -5.99 -12.51
CA ASN A 593 -26.49 -5.10 -12.65
C ASN A 593 -25.35 -5.57 -11.75
N ILE A 594 -24.13 -5.46 -12.26
CA ILE A 594 -22.91 -5.69 -11.51
C ILE A 594 -22.39 -4.35 -11.00
N TRP A 595 -22.18 -4.26 -9.70
CA TRP A 595 -21.60 -3.11 -9.03
C TRP A 595 -20.16 -3.41 -8.68
N LEU A 596 -19.27 -2.50 -9.07
CA LEU A 596 -17.85 -2.55 -8.71
C LEU A 596 -17.53 -1.33 -7.84
N LEU A 597 -17.05 -1.60 -6.62
CA LEU A 597 -16.55 -0.58 -5.72
C LEU A 597 -15.02 -0.58 -5.70
N GLY A 598 -14.45 0.61 -5.61
CA GLY A 598 -13.03 0.86 -5.44
C GLY A 598 -12.82 2.33 -5.07
N GLY A 599 -11.94 3.04 -5.77
CA GLY A 599 -11.82 4.50 -5.63
C GLY A 599 -13.06 5.30 -6.05
N SER A 600 -13.94 4.65 -6.83
CA SER A 600 -15.26 5.13 -7.23
C SER A 600 -16.20 3.93 -7.28
N ALA A 601 -17.51 4.19 -7.38
CA ALA A 601 -18.49 3.16 -7.65
C ALA A 601 -18.91 3.21 -9.12
N TYR A 602 -18.95 2.04 -9.75
CA TYR A 602 -19.41 1.89 -11.13
C TYR A 602 -20.46 0.78 -11.20
N THR A 603 -21.42 0.96 -12.10
CA THR A 603 -22.48 0.00 -12.34
C THR A 603 -22.43 -0.43 -13.80
N PHE A 604 -22.50 -1.72 -14.01
CA PHE A 604 -22.40 -2.37 -15.31
C PHE A 604 -23.61 -3.27 -15.53
N ASN A 605 -23.91 -3.57 -16.79
CA ASN A 605 -24.75 -4.72 -17.10
C ASN A 605 -23.98 -6.04 -16.90
N ASN A 606 -24.66 -7.17 -17.10
CA ASN A 606 -24.03 -8.50 -17.04
C ASN A 606 -22.93 -8.72 -18.09
N ASP A 607 -22.80 -7.87 -19.11
CA ASP A 607 -21.75 -7.93 -20.12
C ASP A 607 -20.53 -7.06 -19.75
N LEU A 608 -20.53 -6.49 -18.54
CA LEU A 608 -19.58 -5.47 -18.07
C LEU A 608 -19.50 -4.22 -18.96
N GLU A 609 -20.58 -3.88 -19.64
CA GLU A 609 -20.72 -2.58 -20.27
C GLU A 609 -21.17 -1.55 -19.24
N LEU A 610 -20.46 -0.42 -19.20
CA LEU A 610 -20.71 0.65 -18.26
C LEU A 610 -22.11 1.24 -18.49
N LYS A 611 -22.93 1.27 -17.44
CA LYS A 611 -24.32 1.70 -17.54
C LYS A 611 -24.44 3.22 -17.58
N ASP A 612 -25.37 3.72 -18.38
CA ASP A 612 -25.69 5.14 -18.45
C ASP A 612 -25.99 5.74 -17.07
N GLY A 613 -25.43 6.93 -16.82
CA GLY A 613 -25.64 7.67 -15.59
C GLY A 613 -24.79 7.18 -14.43
N TRP A 614 -23.78 6.33 -14.64
CA TRP A 614 -22.79 5.93 -13.63
C TRP A 614 -22.06 7.12 -13.01
N GLU A 615 -21.96 8.25 -13.72
CA GLU A 615 -21.19 9.43 -13.32
C GLU A 615 -21.64 9.99 -11.96
N LYS A 616 -22.90 9.74 -11.58
CA LYS A 616 -23.45 10.12 -10.27
C LYS A 616 -22.79 9.40 -9.10
N PHE A 617 -22.10 8.29 -9.35
CA PHE A 617 -21.41 7.46 -8.37
C PHE A 617 -19.88 7.64 -8.39
N ARG A 618 -19.36 8.47 -9.29
CA ARG A 618 -17.91 8.66 -9.47
C ARG A 618 -17.20 9.10 -8.19
N ASP A 619 -17.87 9.85 -7.32
CA ASP A 619 -17.29 10.35 -6.08
C ASP A 619 -17.69 9.49 -4.85
N MET A 620 -18.16 8.26 -5.10
CA MET A 620 -18.68 7.31 -4.09
C MET A 620 -17.84 6.02 -4.04
N GLY A 621 -16.51 6.16 -4.02
CA GLY A 621 -15.61 5.03 -3.75
C GLY A 621 -15.85 4.46 -2.36
N GLY A 622 -15.78 3.14 -2.21
CA GLY A 622 -16.35 2.49 -1.03
C GLY A 622 -15.87 1.09 -0.72
N ASP A 623 -16.19 0.66 0.50
CA ASP A 623 -15.73 -0.59 1.08
C ASP A 623 -16.78 -1.70 0.96
N ASP A 624 -18.07 -1.36 1.02
CA ASP A 624 -19.14 -2.35 1.07
C ASP A 624 -20.47 -1.83 0.50
N ILE A 625 -21.32 -2.77 0.09
CA ILE A 625 -22.59 -2.54 -0.60
C ILE A 625 -23.64 -3.57 -0.18
N ALA A 626 -24.87 -3.10 0.01
CA ALA A 626 -26.01 -3.99 0.27
C ALA A 626 -27.29 -3.48 -0.41
N ALA A 627 -28.12 -4.41 -0.87
CA ALA A 627 -29.44 -4.09 -1.40
C ALA A 627 -30.54 -4.24 -0.32
N ASP A 628 -31.52 -3.34 -0.35
CA ASP A 628 -32.76 -3.49 0.40
C ASP A 628 -33.82 -4.28 -0.40
N ALA A 629 -34.87 -4.73 0.29
CA ALA A 629 -35.92 -5.54 -0.32
C ALA A 629 -36.73 -4.84 -1.43
N ASN A 630 -36.60 -3.51 -1.59
CA ASN A 630 -37.22 -2.76 -2.68
C ASN A 630 -36.26 -2.55 -3.87
N GLY A 631 -35.05 -3.10 -3.80
CA GLY A 631 -34.00 -2.92 -4.79
C GLY A 631 -33.21 -1.61 -4.65
N GLY A 632 -33.36 -0.89 -3.52
CA GLY A 632 -32.52 0.25 -3.19
C GLY A 632 -31.13 -0.20 -2.74
N ILE A 633 -30.11 0.58 -3.07
CA ILE A 633 -28.70 0.23 -2.85
C ILE A 633 -28.12 1.11 -1.75
N TRP A 634 -27.47 0.49 -0.78
CA TRP A 634 -26.72 1.13 0.29
C TRP A 634 -25.23 0.96 0.05
N LEU A 635 -24.47 2.06 0.13
CA LEU A 635 -23.03 2.10 -0.16
C LEU A 635 -22.30 2.75 1.01
N THR A 636 -21.25 2.12 1.50
CA THR A 636 -20.31 2.72 2.47
C THR A 636 -19.12 3.32 1.71
N THR A 637 -18.68 4.54 2.05
CA THR A 637 -17.62 5.23 1.30
C THR A 637 -16.42 5.65 2.16
N GLY A 638 -16.06 4.87 3.18
CA GLY A 638 -15.03 5.18 4.18
C GLY A 638 -15.26 6.44 5.04
N ARG A 639 -16.15 7.35 4.63
CA ARG A 639 -16.47 8.62 5.33
C ARG A 639 -17.98 8.86 5.48
N ASN A 640 -18.82 8.13 4.74
CA ASN A 640 -20.26 8.33 4.70
C ASN A 640 -21.01 7.05 4.34
N LEU A 641 -22.33 7.08 4.52
CA LEU A 641 -23.28 6.11 3.97
C LEU A 641 -24.13 6.78 2.89
N TYR A 642 -24.32 6.12 1.75
CA TYR A 642 -25.22 6.57 0.69
C TYR A 642 -26.35 5.57 0.49
N HIS A 643 -27.54 6.08 0.19
CA HIS A 643 -28.70 5.28 -0.23
C HIS A 643 -29.16 5.75 -1.61
N TYR A 644 -29.25 4.82 -2.55
CA TYR A 644 -29.76 5.02 -3.89
C TYR A 644 -31.08 4.26 -4.06
N ASP A 645 -32.18 4.99 -4.24
CA ASP A 645 -33.53 4.40 -4.37
C ASP A 645 -33.91 4.02 -5.83
N GLY A 646 -32.93 4.03 -6.73
CA GLY A 646 -33.14 3.89 -8.18
C GLY A 646 -33.30 5.23 -8.91
N PHE A 647 -33.55 6.34 -8.20
CA PHE A 647 -33.74 7.67 -8.78
C PHE A 647 -32.85 8.74 -8.14
N GLN A 648 -32.79 8.79 -6.82
CA GLN A 648 -32.07 9.78 -6.03
C GLN A 648 -31.03 9.12 -5.15
N ILE A 649 -29.95 9.86 -4.93
CA ILE A 649 -28.91 9.48 -3.98
C ILE A 649 -29.02 10.38 -2.76
N LYS A 650 -29.16 9.76 -1.60
CA LYS A 650 -29.15 10.44 -0.31
C LYS A 650 -27.89 10.07 0.45
N ARG A 651 -27.13 11.10 0.86
CA ARG A 651 -25.96 10.96 1.72
C ARG A 651 -26.36 11.10 3.18
N TYR A 652 -25.82 10.22 4.02
CA TYR A 652 -25.92 10.28 5.48
C TYR A 652 -24.52 10.46 6.08
N GLN A 653 -24.40 11.45 6.95
CA GLN A 653 -23.16 11.81 7.64
C GLN A 653 -23.36 11.81 9.16
N VAL A 654 -22.29 12.07 9.91
CA VAL A 654 -22.37 12.28 11.37
C VAL A 654 -23.39 13.36 11.74
N ALA A 655 -23.48 14.42 10.93
CA ALA A 655 -24.48 15.49 11.12
C ALA A 655 -25.95 15.02 10.99
N ASP A 656 -26.19 13.90 10.31
CA ASP A 656 -27.52 13.29 10.13
C ASP A 656 -27.82 12.21 11.20
N GLY A 657 -26.88 11.97 12.12
CA GLY A 657 -27.01 11.02 13.22
C GLY A 657 -26.22 9.73 13.07
N LEU A 658 -25.39 9.58 12.02
CA LEU A 658 -24.44 8.48 11.90
C LEU A 658 -23.40 8.56 13.04
N PHE A 659 -23.01 7.43 13.63
CA PHE A 659 -22.12 7.40 14.80
C PHE A 659 -20.75 8.04 14.52
N ASP A 660 -20.10 7.59 13.45
CA ASP A 660 -18.77 8.00 13.00
C ASP A 660 -18.74 8.12 11.46
N SER A 661 -17.77 8.85 10.93
CA SER A 661 -17.55 8.93 9.49
C SER A 661 -17.08 7.61 8.88
N TYR A 662 -16.34 6.76 9.59
CA TYR A 662 -15.80 5.52 9.01
C TYR A 662 -16.83 4.40 8.92
N ALA A 663 -17.77 4.54 7.99
CA ALA A 663 -18.68 3.48 7.57
C ALA A 663 -17.91 2.49 6.70
N ARG A 664 -17.77 1.24 7.15
CA ARG A 664 -16.96 0.21 6.49
C ARG A 664 -17.80 -0.95 5.97
N ALA A 665 -18.69 -1.48 6.80
CA ALA A 665 -19.57 -2.60 6.42
C ALA A 665 -21.05 -2.18 6.43
N VAL A 666 -21.87 -2.81 5.60
CA VAL A 666 -23.32 -2.58 5.57
C VAL A 666 -24.09 -3.86 5.36
N ALA A 667 -25.16 -4.06 6.13
CA ALA A 667 -26.10 -5.17 5.95
C ALA A 667 -27.53 -4.70 6.11
N VAL A 668 -28.43 -5.25 5.28
CA VAL A 668 -29.88 -5.03 5.41
C VAL A 668 -30.51 -6.28 6.00
N MET A 669 -31.14 -6.15 7.17
CA MET A 669 -31.83 -7.25 7.84
C MET A 669 -33.23 -7.49 7.24
N PRO A 670 -33.84 -8.68 7.42
CA PRO A 670 -35.18 -8.98 6.90
C PRO A 670 -36.30 -8.07 7.42
N ASP A 671 -36.09 -7.43 8.57
CA ASP A 671 -37.01 -6.43 9.13
C ASP A 671 -36.90 -5.05 8.45
N GLY A 672 -36.00 -4.90 7.48
CA GLY A 672 -35.73 -3.68 6.72
C GLY A 672 -34.78 -2.69 7.40
N ARG A 673 -34.24 -3.03 8.58
CA ARG A 673 -33.23 -2.18 9.23
C ARG A 673 -31.89 -2.32 8.53
N VAL A 674 -31.19 -1.20 8.40
CA VAL A 674 -29.86 -1.15 7.79
C VAL A 674 -28.83 -0.97 8.88
N TRP A 675 -27.92 -1.93 8.99
CA TRP A 675 -26.83 -1.94 9.95
C TRP A 675 -25.57 -1.48 9.26
N VAL A 676 -24.87 -0.54 9.89
CA VAL A 676 -23.65 0.07 9.37
C VAL A 676 -22.53 -0.17 10.39
N GLY A 677 -21.52 -0.94 9.99
CA GLY A 677 -20.34 -1.26 10.79
C GLY A 677 -19.30 -0.14 10.74
N GLN A 678 -18.79 0.25 11.91
CA GLN A 678 -17.87 1.38 12.10
C GLN A 678 -16.74 1.02 13.10
N GLU A 679 -15.84 1.96 13.38
CA GLU A 679 -14.63 1.75 14.20
C GLU A 679 -14.87 1.15 15.59
N ASN A 680 -15.95 1.54 16.27
CA ASN A 680 -16.20 1.12 17.66
C ASN A 680 -17.68 0.85 17.95
N GLY A 681 -18.40 0.35 16.94
CA GLY A 681 -19.82 0.05 17.06
C GLY A 681 -20.55 0.04 15.74
N VAL A 682 -21.88 0.19 15.83
CA VAL A 682 -22.78 0.18 14.69
C VAL A 682 -23.79 1.32 14.75
N SER A 683 -24.15 1.84 13.57
CA SER A 683 -25.32 2.68 13.37
C SER A 683 -26.43 1.86 12.72
N ILE A 684 -27.65 1.93 13.25
CA ILE A 684 -28.81 1.21 12.72
C ILE A 684 -29.82 2.23 12.20
N TRP A 685 -30.10 2.21 10.90
CA TRP A 685 -31.18 2.99 10.30
C TRP A 685 -32.51 2.26 10.46
N ASP A 686 -33.45 2.86 11.18
CA ASP A 686 -34.80 2.31 11.43
C ASP A 686 -35.86 2.75 10.40
N GLY A 687 -35.43 3.43 9.33
CA GLY A 687 -36.32 4.06 8.35
C GLY A 687 -36.62 5.55 8.64
N GLN A 688 -36.29 6.05 9.82
CA GLN A 688 -36.53 7.44 10.22
C GLN A 688 -35.29 8.12 10.80
N LYS A 689 -34.50 7.40 11.59
CA LYS A 689 -33.31 7.90 12.29
C LYS A 689 -32.28 6.80 12.49
N PHE A 690 -31.09 7.21 12.90
CA PHE A 690 -30.06 6.28 13.37
C PHE A 690 -30.21 5.97 14.87
N ILE A 691 -30.03 4.69 15.20
CA ILE A 691 -29.86 4.17 16.56
C ILE A 691 -28.40 3.73 16.68
N ILE A 692 -27.70 4.21 17.71
CA ILE A 692 -26.27 3.97 17.87
C ILE A 692 -26.01 2.94 18.96
N LEU A 693 -25.23 1.91 18.65
CA LEU A 693 -24.77 0.89 19.60
C LEU A 693 -23.23 0.88 19.60
N ASN A 694 -22.62 1.29 20.72
CA ASN A 694 -21.18 1.46 20.86
C ASN A 694 -20.73 1.27 22.33
N SER A 695 -19.43 1.07 22.53
CA SER A 695 -18.87 0.83 23.87
C SER A 695 -19.06 2.01 24.82
N ALA A 696 -18.88 3.23 24.33
CA ALA A 696 -18.89 4.46 25.14
C ALA A 696 -20.27 4.81 25.73
N ASP A 697 -21.33 4.65 24.95
CA ASP A 697 -22.68 5.13 25.26
C ASP A 697 -23.55 4.05 25.92
N ASN A 698 -23.38 2.79 25.52
CA ASN A 698 -24.23 1.69 25.98
C ASN A 698 -23.49 0.40 26.34
N GLY A 699 -22.16 0.40 26.38
CA GLY A 699 -21.38 -0.77 26.77
C GLY A 699 -21.40 -1.89 25.74
N TRP A 700 -21.62 -1.55 24.46
CA TRP A 700 -21.46 -2.49 23.35
C TRP A 700 -20.04 -3.06 23.33
N PRO A 701 -19.82 -4.30 22.84
CA PRO A 701 -18.49 -4.83 22.63
C PRO A 701 -17.62 -3.91 21.77
N GLU A 702 -16.38 -3.69 22.20
CA GLU A 702 -15.37 -2.94 21.44
C GLU A 702 -14.89 -3.73 20.22
N GLY A 703 -14.44 -3.00 19.21
CA GLY A 703 -13.82 -3.53 18.01
C GLY A 703 -14.34 -2.91 16.72
N ARG A 704 -13.43 -2.69 15.78
CA ARG A 704 -13.70 -2.22 14.44
C ARG A 704 -14.47 -3.27 13.68
N ILE A 705 -15.67 -2.93 13.24
CA ILE A 705 -16.48 -3.82 12.41
C ILE A 705 -15.87 -3.88 11.00
N GLN A 706 -15.49 -5.07 10.58
CA GLN A 706 -14.88 -5.34 9.28
C GLN A 706 -15.89 -5.86 8.26
N THR A 707 -16.85 -6.68 8.72
CA THR A 707 -17.85 -7.33 7.87
C THR A 707 -19.13 -7.61 8.66
N LEU A 708 -20.26 -7.64 7.95
CA LEU A 708 -21.59 -7.92 8.49
C LEU A 708 -22.28 -8.99 7.63
N LEU A 709 -22.80 -10.04 8.27
CA LEU A 709 -23.53 -11.12 7.59
C LEU A 709 -24.89 -11.32 8.24
N ALA A 710 -25.96 -11.03 7.50
CA ALA A 710 -27.33 -11.28 7.94
C ALA A 710 -27.70 -12.77 7.77
N ASP A 711 -28.20 -13.38 8.83
CA ASP A 711 -28.70 -14.76 8.85
C ASP A 711 -30.07 -14.82 9.55
N GLY A 712 -31.13 -14.58 8.78
CA GLY A 712 -32.48 -14.48 9.33
C GLY A 712 -32.58 -13.32 10.32
N ASP A 713 -32.91 -13.62 11.57
CA ASP A 713 -33.00 -12.64 12.65
C ASP A 713 -31.66 -12.40 13.39
N VAL A 714 -30.61 -13.13 13.00
CA VAL A 714 -29.25 -13.01 13.57
C VAL A 714 -28.39 -12.18 12.64
N LEU A 715 -27.64 -11.24 13.20
CA LEU A 715 -26.57 -10.55 12.48
C LEU A 715 -25.23 -10.98 13.05
N TRP A 716 -24.35 -11.48 12.19
CA TRP A 716 -22.97 -11.77 12.55
C TRP A 716 -22.09 -10.58 12.17
N ALA A 717 -21.19 -10.19 13.07
CA ALA A 717 -20.22 -9.13 12.80
C ALA A 717 -18.80 -9.61 13.07
N GLY A 718 -17.97 -9.60 12.03
CA GLY A 718 -16.53 -9.81 12.16
C GLY A 718 -15.86 -8.52 12.57
N THR A 719 -14.98 -8.58 13.57
CA THR A 719 -14.27 -7.41 14.10
C THR A 719 -12.77 -7.68 14.23
N ASP A 720 -11.99 -6.63 14.48
CA ASP A 720 -10.58 -6.75 14.86
C ASP A 720 -10.36 -7.31 16.29
N LYS A 721 -11.44 -7.56 17.04
CA LYS A 721 -11.44 -8.16 18.39
C LYS A 721 -12.13 -9.52 18.45
N GLY A 722 -12.80 -9.97 17.40
CA GLY A 722 -13.45 -11.27 17.35
C GLY A 722 -14.73 -11.34 16.53
N LEU A 723 -15.53 -12.38 16.79
CA LEU A 723 -16.84 -12.59 16.16
C LEU A 723 -17.95 -12.20 17.12
N LEU A 724 -18.79 -11.26 16.72
CA LEU A 724 -20.02 -10.91 17.43
C LEU A 724 -21.22 -11.63 16.81
N ARG A 725 -22.07 -12.14 17.68
CA ARG A 725 -23.42 -12.60 17.36
C ARG A 725 -24.41 -11.58 17.89
N ILE A 726 -25.25 -11.03 17.02
CA ILE A 726 -26.18 -9.96 17.36
C ILE A 726 -27.61 -10.46 17.16
N GLU A 727 -28.40 -10.41 18.23
CA GLU A 727 -29.83 -10.72 18.21
C GLU A 727 -30.59 -9.74 19.07
N ASN A 728 -31.73 -9.24 18.58
CA ASN A 728 -32.56 -8.26 19.32
C ASN A 728 -31.76 -7.07 19.83
N ASP A 729 -30.83 -6.57 19.00
CA ASP A 729 -29.95 -5.46 19.31
C ASP A 729 -29.07 -5.73 20.55
N GLN A 730 -28.72 -6.98 20.82
CA GLN A 730 -27.77 -7.39 21.85
C GLN A 730 -26.64 -8.19 21.22
N ALA A 731 -25.40 -7.80 21.48
CA ALA A 731 -24.20 -8.46 20.97
C ALA A 731 -23.59 -9.41 22.00
N GLU A 732 -23.26 -10.63 21.57
CA GLU A 732 -22.46 -11.62 22.28
C GLU A 732 -21.14 -11.84 21.52
N LEU A 733 -20.00 -11.66 22.20
CA LEU A 733 -18.69 -12.00 21.65
C LEU A 733 -18.46 -13.51 21.77
N VAL A 734 -18.49 -14.22 20.64
CA VAL A 734 -18.45 -15.69 20.60
C VAL A 734 -17.07 -16.25 20.23
N LEU A 735 -16.28 -15.51 19.46
CA LEU A 735 -14.87 -15.80 19.18
C LEU A 735 -14.06 -14.58 19.59
N TYR A 736 -12.92 -14.79 20.25
CA TYR A 736 -12.07 -13.72 20.79
C TYR A 736 -10.65 -14.22 21.06
N GLN A 737 -9.76 -13.31 21.45
CA GLN A 737 -8.38 -13.66 21.77
C GLN A 737 -8.30 -14.73 22.88
N GLY A 738 -7.62 -15.85 22.59
CA GLY A 738 -7.42 -16.95 23.53
C GLY A 738 -8.39 -18.13 23.36
N VAL A 739 -9.31 -18.08 22.40
CA VAL A 739 -10.07 -19.26 21.98
C VAL A 739 -9.12 -20.27 21.34
N VAL A 740 -9.06 -21.49 21.88
CA VAL A 740 -8.21 -22.56 21.38
C VAL A 740 -8.67 -22.99 19.99
N GLY A 741 -7.75 -23.07 19.04
CA GLY A 741 -8.03 -23.46 17.65
C GLY A 741 -8.43 -22.29 16.73
N LEU A 742 -8.48 -21.05 17.24
CA LEU A 742 -8.66 -19.84 16.44
C LEU A 742 -7.29 -19.30 16.02
N PRO A 743 -6.92 -19.33 14.73
CA PRO A 743 -5.59 -18.92 14.29
C PRO A 743 -5.38 -17.40 14.40
N SER A 744 -6.43 -16.61 14.13
CA SER A 744 -6.48 -15.19 14.42
C SER A 744 -7.88 -14.78 14.87
N TYR A 745 -7.94 -13.85 15.81
CA TYR A 745 -9.19 -13.26 16.29
C TYR A 745 -9.60 -12.03 15.49
N ILE A 746 -8.77 -11.53 14.56
CA ILE A 746 -9.17 -10.50 13.60
C ILE A 746 -9.94 -11.20 12.49
N ILE A 747 -11.19 -10.81 12.28
CA ILE A 747 -12.10 -11.41 11.31
C ILE A 747 -12.38 -10.41 10.19
N TYR A 748 -12.15 -10.83 8.95
CA TYR A 748 -12.33 -9.99 7.77
C TYR A 748 -13.52 -10.41 6.92
N ALA A 749 -13.85 -11.71 6.89
CA ALA A 749 -14.89 -12.24 6.00
C ALA A 749 -15.75 -13.29 6.71
N LEU A 750 -16.99 -13.41 6.29
CA LEU A 750 -17.97 -14.37 6.80
C LEU A 750 -18.77 -14.98 5.65
N GLY A 751 -18.90 -16.30 5.63
CA GLY A 751 -19.77 -17.03 4.72
C GLY A 751 -20.65 -18.02 5.47
N LYS A 752 -21.91 -18.17 5.07
CA LYS A 752 -22.81 -19.16 5.65
C LYS A 752 -22.81 -20.43 4.82
N LEU A 753 -22.49 -21.56 5.44
CA LEU A 753 -22.52 -22.86 4.78
C LEU A 753 -23.94 -23.46 4.75
N PRO A 754 -24.25 -24.36 3.79
CA PRO A 754 -25.57 -25.00 3.69
C PRO A 754 -25.98 -25.80 4.94
N ASP A 755 -25.01 -26.30 5.69
CA ASP A 755 -25.23 -27.04 6.94
C ASP A 755 -25.48 -26.12 8.17
N GLY A 756 -25.44 -24.80 7.97
CA GLY A 756 -25.67 -23.78 9.00
C GLY A 756 -24.42 -23.37 9.78
N ARG A 757 -23.25 -23.95 9.51
CA ARG A 757 -21.99 -23.45 10.07
C ARG A 757 -21.57 -22.16 9.38
N LEU A 758 -20.70 -21.40 10.04
CA LEU A 758 -20.03 -20.25 9.45
C LEU A 758 -18.64 -20.63 8.98
N ALA A 759 -18.31 -20.27 7.75
CA ALA A 759 -16.94 -20.07 7.29
C ALA A 759 -16.49 -18.67 7.75
N VAL A 760 -15.42 -18.61 8.53
CA VAL A 760 -14.92 -17.37 9.14
C VAL A 760 -13.50 -17.12 8.66
N GLY A 761 -13.35 -16.09 7.82
CA GLY A 761 -12.07 -15.66 7.28
C GLY A 761 -11.34 -14.77 8.27
N THR A 762 -10.15 -15.18 8.68
CA THR A 762 -9.35 -14.47 9.67
C THR A 762 -8.09 -13.87 9.05
N ALA A 763 -7.39 -13.01 9.80
CA ALA A 763 -6.08 -12.51 9.38
C ALA A 763 -4.98 -13.58 9.26
N ALA A 764 -5.26 -14.85 9.63
CA ALA A 764 -4.30 -15.95 9.56
C ALA A 764 -5.00 -17.28 9.23
N GLY A 765 -5.85 -17.29 8.21
CA GLY A 765 -6.49 -18.50 7.69
C GLY A 765 -8.00 -18.57 7.92
N LEU A 766 -8.56 -19.70 7.53
CA LEU A 766 -9.99 -19.99 7.56
C LEU A 766 -10.35 -20.88 8.75
N VAL A 767 -11.50 -20.60 9.39
CA VAL A 767 -12.08 -21.48 10.41
C VAL A 767 -13.56 -21.72 10.17
N TYR A 768 -14.01 -22.93 10.51
CA TYR A 768 -15.42 -23.30 10.55
C TYR A 768 -15.95 -23.18 11.97
N TYR A 769 -17.00 -22.38 12.15
CA TYR A 769 -17.66 -22.19 13.44
C TYR A 769 -19.07 -22.79 13.42
N ASP A 770 -19.27 -23.84 14.23
CA ASP A 770 -20.60 -24.39 14.52
C ASP A 770 -21.14 -23.73 15.79
N HIS A 771 -22.10 -22.84 15.62
CA HIS A 771 -22.75 -22.15 16.73
C HIS A 771 -23.61 -23.09 17.59
N ALA A 772 -24.26 -24.09 16.99
CA ALA A 772 -25.15 -25.01 17.71
C ALA A 772 -24.36 -25.95 18.63
N GLY A 773 -23.25 -26.48 18.12
CA GLY A 773 -22.30 -27.30 18.88
C GLY A 773 -21.29 -26.51 19.70
N ARG A 774 -21.19 -25.18 19.49
CA ARG A 774 -20.13 -24.29 20.02
C ARG A 774 -18.74 -24.86 19.78
N SER A 775 -18.50 -25.31 18.55
CA SER A 775 -17.24 -25.91 18.14
C SER A 775 -16.58 -25.13 17.01
N LEU A 776 -15.26 -25.21 16.96
CA LEU A 776 -14.43 -24.52 15.99
C LEU A 776 -13.44 -25.52 15.39
N ALA A 777 -13.25 -25.46 14.08
CA ALA A 777 -12.23 -26.22 13.37
C ALA A 777 -11.48 -25.30 12.41
N ALA A 778 -10.16 -25.19 12.56
CA ALA A 778 -9.33 -24.49 11.60
C ALA A 778 -9.15 -25.34 10.33
N GLU A 779 -9.13 -24.67 9.18
CA GLU A 779 -8.81 -25.29 7.90
C GLU A 779 -7.28 -25.31 7.71
N PRO A 780 -6.62 -26.49 7.77
CA PRO A 780 -5.17 -26.57 7.70
C PRO A 780 -4.57 -26.14 6.36
N GLU A 781 -5.31 -26.23 5.25
CA GLU A 781 -4.78 -25.89 3.91
C GLU A 781 -4.86 -24.38 3.61
N VAL A 782 -5.68 -23.64 4.35
CA VAL A 782 -5.94 -22.22 4.13
C VAL A 782 -5.39 -21.40 5.29
N THR A 783 -4.14 -20.96 5.17
CA THR A 783 -3.40 -20.25 6.24
C THR A 783 -3.19 -18.76 5.98
N ALA A 784 -3.48 -18.27 4.78
CA ALA A 784 -3.30 -16.86 4.40
C ALA A 784 -4.35 -15.95 5.05
N ALA A 785 -4.11 -14.63 5.04
CA ALA A 785 -5.12 -13.66 5.46
C ALA A 785 -6.28 -13.65 4.46
N ILE A 786 -7.47 -13.94 4.96
CA ILE A 786 -8.67 -14.05 4.12
C ILE A 786 -9.30 -12.68 3.95
N THR A 787 -9.65 -12.34 2.71
CA THR A 787 -10.26 -11.05 2.37
C THR A 787 -11.75 -11.15 2.15
N ASP A 788 -12.22 -12.23 1.52
CA ASP A 788 -13.64 -12.44 1.24
C ASP A 788 -13.96 -13.93 1.03
N ILE A 789 -15.23 -14.29 1.22
CA ILE A 789 -15.74 -15.66 1.15
C ILE A 789 -17.06 -15.68 0.38
N ALA A 790 -17.13 -16.48 -0.68
CA ALA A 790 -18.37 -16.83 -1.36
C ALA A 790 -18.70 -18.31 -1.17
N VAL A 791 -19.98 -18.62 -1.11
CA VAL A 791 -20.49 -19.99 -1.04
C VAL A 791 -21.44 -20.17 -2.23
N SER A 792 -21.14 -21.13 -3.12
CA SER A 792 -22.00 -21.41 -4.26
C SER A 792 -23.34 -22.03 -3.82
N PRO A 793 -24.40 -21.96 -4.64
CA PRO A 793 -25.67 -22.66 -4.38
C PRO A 793 -25.50 -24.17 -4.14
N GLU A 794 -24.48 -24.77 -4.77
CA GLU A 794 -24.11 -26.17 -4.66
C GLU A 794 -23.31 -26.48 -3.37
N GLY A 795 -22.85 -25.44 -2.66
CA GLY A 795 -22.13 -25.53 -1.39
C GLY A 795 -20.61 -25.52 -1.51
N GLU A 796 -20.07 -25.19 -2.69
CA GLU A 796 -18.63 -24.99 -2.89
C GLU A 796 -18.19 -23.72 -2.18
N LEU A 797 -17.01 -23.78 -1.55
CA LEU A 797 -16.47 -22.65 -0.80
C LEU A 797 -15.37 -22.01 -1.63
N ILE A 798 -15.54 -20.73 -1.95
CA ILE A 798 -14.54 -19.92 -2.65
C ILE A 798 -14.03 -18.84 -1.70
N VAL A 799 -12.71 -18.76 -1.57
CA VAL A 799 -12.06 -17.90 -0.59
C VAL A 799 -10.98 -17.08 -1.29
N THR A 800 -11.02 -15.77 -1.10
CA THR A 800 -9.96 -14.88 -1.56
C THR A 800 -9.00 -14.55 -0.43
N SER A 801 -7.75 -14.35 -0.80
CA SER A 801 -6.70 -13.93 0.13
C SER A 801 -5.84 -12.84 -0.48
N ALA A 802 -5.31 -11.99 0.39
CA ALA A 802 -4.29 -11.01 0.04
C ALA A 802 -3.23 -10.97 1.14
N SER A 803 -1.97 -10.93 0.74
CA SER A 803 -0.88 -10.56 1.64
C SER A 803 0.25 -9.88 0.88
N ASP A 804 1.12 -9.16 1.61
CA ASP A 804 2.34 -8.56 1.05
C ASP A 804 3.33 -9.62 0.54
N ALA A 805 3.20 -10.88 1.00
CA ALA A 805 4.02 -12.02 0.57
C ALA A 805 3.35 -12.87 -0.52
N GLY A 806 2.16 -12.47 -1.00
CA GLY A 806 1.34 -13.22 -1.95
C GLY A 806 -0.01 -13.65 -1.37
N GLY A 807 -1.06 -13.63 -2.19
CA GLY A 807 -2.40 -14.10 -1.86
C GLY A 807 -2.89 -15.05 -2.95
N GLY A 808 -4.16 -15.00 -3.31
CA GLY A 808 -4.72 -15.84 -4.36
C GLY A 808 -6.09 -16.39 -4.00
N LEU A 809 -6.58 -17.27 -4.86
CA LEU A 809 -7.92 -17.83 -4.81
C LEU A 809 -7.87 -19.29 -4.35
N TYR A 810 -8.65 -19.62 -3.33
CA TYR A 810 -8.88 -21.00 -2.92
C TYR A 810 -10.30 -21.41 -3.32
N ILE A 811 -10.46 -22.55 -3.98
CA ILE A 811 -11.75 -23.15 -4.30
C ILE A 811 -11.77 -24.53 -3.65
N HIS A 812 -12.80 -24.84 -2.88
CA HIS A 812 -13.00 -26.17 -2.32
C HIS A 812 -14.04 -26.94 -3.15
N ASP A 813 -13.60 -28.01 -3.80
CA ASP A 813 -14.43 -28.91 -4.62
C ASP A 813 -14.55 -30.33 -4.01
N GLU A 814 -15.01 -31.31 -4.80
CA GLU A 814 -15.14 -32.71 -4.35
C GLU A 814 -13.80 -33.41 -4.08
N ASP A 815 -12.71 -32.95 -4.71
CA ASP A 815 -11.36 -33.53 -4.64
C ASP A 815 -10.45 -32.82 -3.61
N GLY A 816 -10.83 -31.63 -3.16
CA GLY A 816 -10.18 -30.88 -2.07
C GLY A 816 -10.03 -29.40 -2.38
N TRP A 817 -8.95 -28.78 -1.88
CA TRP A 817 -8.64 -27.39 -2.18
C TRP A 817 -7.82 -27.24 -3.47
N LEU A 818 -8.34 -26.42 -4.39
CA LEU A 818 -7.61 -25.84 -5.50
C LEU A 818 -7.12 -24.45 -5.11
N TYR A 819 -5.84 -24.16 -5.34
CA TYR A 819 -5.25 -22.84 -5.10
C TYR A 819 -4.74 -22.26 -6.43
N LEU A 820 -5.21 -21.07 -6.77
CA LEU A 820 -4.91 -20.37 -8.02
C LEU A 820 -4.25 -19.02 -7.75
N THR A 821 -3.33 -18.68 -8.64
CA THR A 821 -2.53 -17.45 -8.61
C THR A 821 -2.47 -16.78 -9.99
N THR A 822 -1.70 -15.72 -10.11
CA THR A 822 -1.34 -15.07 -11.38
C THR A 822 -0.69 -16.04 -12.37
N ALA A 823 0.03 -17.05 -11.88
CA ALA A 823 0.58 -18.13 -12.70
C ALA A 823 -0.50 -18.99 -13.38
N ASP A 824 -1.71 -19.01 -12.83
CA ASP A 824 -2.88 -19.71 -13.34
C ASP A 824 -3.81 -18.77 -14.15
N GLY A 825 -3.42 -17.50 -14.31
CA GLY A 825 -4.11 -16.51 -15.13
C GLY A 825 -4.89 -15.45 -14.35
N LEU A 826 -4.90 -15.47 -13.01
CA LEU A 826 -5.49 -14.37 -12.23
C LEU A 826 -4.84 -13.03 -12.59
N PRO A 827 -5.56 -11.89 -12.55
CA PRO A 827 -4.93 -10.59 -12.81
C PRO A 827 -3.89 -10.23 -11.77
N THR A 828 -4.16 -10.61 -10.51
CA THR A 828 -3.36 -10.30 -9.34
C THR A 828 -3.56 -11.36 -8.27
N ASP A 829 -2.55 -11.53 -7.42
CA ASP A 829 -2.63 -12.37 -6.22
C ASP A 829 -3.19 -11.59 -5.02
N ARG A 830 -3.39 -10.27 -5.15
CA ARG A 830 -4.00 -9.42 -4.11
C ARG A 830 -5.51 -9.34 -4.31
N LEU A 831 -6.18 -10.47 -4.09
CA LEU A 831 -7.62 -10.55 -4.23
C LEU A 831 -8.31 -9.88 -3.05
N ARG A 832 -9.45 -9.24 -3.31
CA ARG A 832 -10.19 -8.46 -2.29
C ARG A 832 -11.62 -8.93 -2.13
N THR A 833 -12.21 -9.48 -3.19
CA THR A 833 -13.63 -9.81 -3.21
C THR A 833 -13.91 -10.98 -4.12
N VAL A 834 -14.92 -11.76 -3.76
CA VAL A 834 -15.45 -12.84 -4.58
C VAL A 834 -16.97 -12.89 -4.49
N LEU A 835 -17.61 -13.16 -5.62
CA LEU A 835 -19.06 -13.29 -5.71
C LEU A 835 -19.42 -14.47 -6.63
N VAL A 836 -20.39 -15.27 -6.20
CA VAL A 836 -21.09 -16.21 -7.10
C VAL A 836 -22.47 -15.62 -7.34
N ASP A 837 -22.73 -15.20 -8.58
CA ASP A 837 -24.02 -14.58 -8.90
C ASP A 837 -25.15 -15.62 -9.04
N SER A 838 -26.38 -15.12 -9.16
CA SER A 838 -27.57 -15.97 -9.32
C SER A 838 -27.57 -16.89 -10.55
N ALA A 839 -26.65 -16.68 -11.51
CA ALA A 839 -26.48 -17.49 -12.70
C ALA A 839 -25.34 -18.53 -12.56
N GLY A 840 -24.66 -18.57 -11.40
CA GLY A 840 -23.51 -19.44 -11.16
C GLY A 840 -22.19 -18.89 -11.71
N THR A 841 -22.16 -17.63 -12.17
CA THR A 841 -20.92 -16.98 -12.61
C THR A 841 -20.09 -16.63 -11.38
N LEU A 842 -18.80 -16.96 -11.43
CA LEU A 842 -17.84 -16.56 -10.42
C LEU A 842 -17.16 -15.25 -10.83
N TRP A 843 -17.22 -14.26 -9.95
CA TRP A 843 -16.58 -12.95 -10.09
C TRP A 843 -15.50 -12.79 -9.03
N ILE A 844 -14.31 -12.40 -9.45
CA ILE A 844 -13.13 -12.27 -8.59
C ILE A 844 -12.54 -10.90 -8.82
N GLY A 845 -12.49 -10.07 -7.78
CA GLY A 845 -11.95 -8.72 -7.83
C GLY A 845 -10.70 -8.57 -6.96
N GLY A 846 -9.77 -7.72 -7.39
CA GLY A 846 -8.58 -7.43 -6.60
C GLY A 846 -7.78 -6.24 -7.10
N GLY A 847 -6.61 -6.09 -6.50
CA GLY A 847 -5.67 -4.99 -6.74
C GLY A 847 -5.60 -4.03 -5.56
N TYR A 848 -4.63 -3.11 -5.65
CA TYR A 848 -4.43 -2.07 -4.63
C TYR A 848 -4.07 -0.75 -5.29
N TRP A 849 -4.26 0.35 -4.57
CA TRP A 849 -3.90 1.68 -5.06
C TRP A 849 -2.43 1.73 -5.48
N GLY A 850 -2.23 2.07 -6.74
CA GLY A 850 -0.91 2.17 -7.34
C GLY A 850 -0.32 0.84 -7.83
N TYR A 851 -1.02 -0.28 -7.63
CA TYR A 851 -0.64 -1.62 -8.08
C TYR A 851 -1.63 -2.19 -9.11
N GLY A 852 -1.27 -3.29 -9.75
CA GLY A 852 -2.11 -3.89 -10.78
C GLY A 852 -3.31 -4.64 -10.22
N GLY A 853 -4.40 -4.70 -10.98
CA GLY A 853 -5.58 -5.47 -10.60
C GLY A 853 -6.69 -5.45 -11.65
N GLY A 854 -7.91 -5.76 -11.22
CA GLY A 854 -9.10 -5.80 -12.06
C GLY A 854 -10.10 -6.85 -11.61
N VAL A 855 -10.94 -7.29 -12.55
CA VAL A 855 -11.96 -8.31 -12.36
C VAL A 855 -11.69 -9.50 -13.28
N MET A 856 -11.72 -10.70 -12.74
CA MET A 856 -11.87 -11.93 -13.50
C MET A 856 -13.29 -12.46 -13.35
N ARG A 857 -13.86 -12.92 -14.46
CA ARG A 857 -15.18 -13.54 -14.53
C ARG A 857 -15.05 -14.94 -15.11
N PHE A 858 -15.58 -15.94 -14.43
CA PHE A 858 -15.71 -17.31 -14.91
C PHE A 858 -17.18 -17.63 -15.16
N VAL A 859 -17.53 -17.85 -16.43
CA VAL A 859 -18.86 -18.26 -16.87
C VAL A 859 -18.82 -19.78 -17.10
N PRO A 860 -19.63 -20.58 -16.36
CA PRO A 860 -19.59 -22.04 -16.39
C PRO A 860 -20.04 -22.68 -17.72
#